data_AF-A0A9W6IY58-F1
#
_entry.id   AF-A0A9W6IY58-F1
#
_cell.length_a   1.000
_cell.length_b   1.000
_cell.length_c   1.000
_cell.angle_alpha   90.00
_cell.angle_beta   90.00
_cell.angle_gamma   90.00
#
_symmetry.space_group_name_H-M   'P 1'
#
loop_
_entity.id
_entity.type
_entity.pdbx_description
1 polymer ?
#
loop_
_entity_poly.entity_id
_entity_poly.type
_entity_poly.pdbx_seq_one_letter_code
_entity_poly.pdbx_strand_id
1 'polypeptide(L)'
;MRQIDVEQVFNGGVCLVMAPPQSAASPSEPMRSFEAERRRHLIEATIETVSDVGFKAASLGEIARRAGVSQGLFAHYFGDKDGLLEATLRFMAARLARATAARLRAALTPLERVLAVPESALAPEEFDPRTSAVWLAFWGQIMHSEPYRRVQSIYQQRMRANLRYGLRPLVDPARLEISVSFIAATIDGLWLQSHSTGVVRSDGSEARSIVRELVTLLITREGAARQAAAPAQPAAVAPSTPARPWLSSDAGGSAAWRTAARAERGEVLRRVALRLRDERKAIARLEARDAGRPVADVEAHDLPRVIRAFERAAERAAAPAADHVDFGGGRRGWADRSPPASVLAPVHWSAPLLLASRLVAPALAEGAAAVACSAARKTRALSRLAEIAREAGAPEGAFAVLGGDDAERAVRAAGGPSTGWADAPRKSAVLVTADADLDRAAAEIVRGARRFARARALSETLVFVADAVRPAFVERLRAEIAALVVGDPMDPVVEVGPMVSRDQLERALALIEAARRDGARVKLGGRAGDLGGRSRAAVLKPTLLDDGHEGMAVARTPLFAPIVLTCGFATEADAAARLKALGPGLSLGVYAGDVARARRLARAAEAAVCRINDGGGGFASAEEDWLEPDAGAFGRVRRTLACEQDAD
;
A
#
# COMPACT_ATOMS: atom_id res chain seq x y z
N MET A 1 -23.38 26.19 -26.53
CA MET A 1 -22.26 25.66 -27.34
C MET A 1 -21.09 26.63 -27.20
N ARG A 2 -20.18 26.41 -26.24
CA ARG A 2 -18.96 27.23 -26.09
C ARG A 2 -17.77 26.41 -26.58
N GLN A 3 -17.00 26.98 -27.51
CA GLN A 3 -15.78 26.41 -28.08
C GLN A 3 -14.74 26.33 -26.95
N ILE A 4 -14.31 25.12 -26.60
CA ILE A 4 -13.28 24.90 -25.57
C ILE A 4 -11.93 25.03 -26.25
N ASP A 5 -11.12 25.95 -25.74
CA ASP A 5 -9.77 26.24 -26.20
C ASP A 5 -8.85 25.00 -26.01
N VAL A 6 -8.05 24.68 -27.02
CA VAL A 6 -7.29 23.41 -27.09
C VAL A 6 -6.23 23.33 -25.99
N GLU A 7 -5.79 24.46 -25.45
CA GLU A 7 -4.84 24.52 -24.32
C GLU A 7 -5.48 24.20 -22.95
N GLN A 8 -6.76 24.51 -22.75
CA GLN A 8 -7.46 24.26 -21.47
C GLN A 8 -7.73 22.77 -21.21
N VAL A 9 -7.76 21.94 -22.25
CA VAL A 9 -7.94 20.49 -22.11
C VAL A 9 -6.67 19.81 -21.60
N PHE A 10 -5.49 20.43 -21.74
CA PHE A 10 -4.21 19.88 -21.27
C PHE A 10 -3.77 20.43 -19.91
N ASN A 11 -4.22 21.62 -19.52
CA ASN A 11 -3.97 22.21 -18.20
C ASN A 11 -5.27 22.38 -17.41
N GLY A 12 -5.57 21.46 -16.49
CA GLY A 12 -6.78 21.54 -15.69
C GLY A 12 -6.68 20.83 -14.35
N GLY A 13 -5.96 21.44 -13.40
CA GLY A 13 -6.44 21.53 -12.03
C GLY A 13 -7.43 22.70 -11.99
N VAL A 14 -8.68 22.45 -11.59
CA VAL A 14 -9.71 23.48 -11.48
C VAL A 14 -9.42 24.30 -10.22
N CYS A 15 -8.98 25.56 -10.39
CA CYS A 15 -9.01 26.56 -9.34
C CYS A 15 -9.61 27.86 -9.90
N LEU A 16 -10.77 28.24 -9.39
CA LEU A 16 -11.40 29.53 -9.59
C LEU A 16 -10.61 30.57 -8.77
N VAL A 17 -9.83 31.45 -9.41
CA VAL A 17 -9.37 32.69 -8.76
C VAL A 17 -9.43 33.85 -9.76
N MET A 18 -9.90 34.97 -9.23
CA MET A 18 -10.23 36.25 -9.86
C MET A 18 -9.07 36.91 -10.62
N ALA A 19 -9.42 37.72 -11.61
CA ALA A 19 -8.54 38.39 -12.57
C ALA A 19 -7.73 39.57 -11.97
N PRO A 20 -6.47 39.79 -12.42
CA PRO A 20 -5.81 41.09 -12.38
C PRO A 20 -5.89 41.82 -13.75
N PRO A 21 -5.59 43.13 -13.82
CA PRO A 21 -6.14 44.04 -14.81
C PRO A 21 -5.45 43.99 -16.18
N GLN A 22 -6.23 44.40 -17.19
CA GLN A 22 -5.94 44.38 -18.62
C GLN A 22 -4.82 45.35 -19.02
N SER A 23 -3.88 44.89 -19.85
CA SER A 23 -3.05 45.77 -20.70
C SER A 23 -2.38 44.98 -21.83
N ALA A 24 -3.13 44.79 -22.93
CA ALA A 24 -2.68 44.78 -24.32
C ALA A 24 -3.90 44.46 -25.19
N ALA A 25 -4.17 45.27 -26.21
CA ALA A 25 -5.34 45.13 -27.07
C ALA A 25 -5.45 43.70 -27.63
N SER A 26 -6.45 42.97 -27.14
CA SER A 26 -6.79 41.63 -27.60
C SER A 26 -7.48 41.72 -28.96
N PRO A 27 -7.10 40.90 -29.96
CA PRO A 27 -7.74 40.92 -31.28
C PRO A 27 -9.24 40.58 -31.16
N SER A 28 -10.08 41.27 -31.95
CA SER A 28 -11.54 41.07 -31.97
C SER A 28 -11.94 39.62 -32.26
N GLU A 29 -13.08 39.14 -31.72
CA GLU A 29 -13.59 37.77 -31.93
C GLU A 29 -13.57 37.26 -33.39
N PRO A 30 -13.93 38.05 -34.42
CA PRO A 30 -13.86 37.62 -35.83
C PRO A 30 -12.43 37.33 -36.28
N MET A 31 -11.47 38.11 -35.81
CA MET A 31 -10.05 37.99 -36.17
C MET A 31 -9.40 36.78 -35.49
N ARG A 32 -9.79 36.47 -34.24
CA ARG A 32 -9.40 35.24 -33.54
C ARG A 32 -9.93 33.99 -34.25
N SER A 33 -11.16 34.04 -34.78
CA SER A 33 -11.75 32.95 -35.57
C SER A 33 -10.97 32.70 -36.86
N PHE A 34 -10.59 33.76 -37.57
CA PHE A 34 -9.81 33.67 -38.81
C PHE A 34 -8.37 33.15 -38.58
N GLU A 35 -7.70 33.61 -37.52
CA GLU A 35 -6.37 33.10 -37.15
C GLU A 35 -6.39 31.62 -36.76
N ALA A 36 -7.43 31.18 -36.04
CA ALA A 36 -7.61 29.78 -35.69
C ALA A 36 -7.88 28.91 -36.92
N GLU A 37 -8.69 29.38 -37.86
CA GLU A 37 -8.96 28.69 -39.12
C GLU A 37 -7.71 28.58 -40.00
N ARG A 38 -6.92 29.66 -40.07
CA ARG A 38 -5.65 29.68 -40.80
C ARG A 38 -4.60 28.74 -40.18
N ARG A 39 -4.49 28.70 -38.85
CA ARG A 39 -3.64 27.73 -38.15
C ARG A 39 -4.08 26.29 -38.43
N ARG A 40 -5.38 26.01 -38.43
CA ARG A 40 -5.93 24.69 -38.76
C ARG A 40 -5.58 24.26 -40.18
N HIS A 41 -5.75 25.15 -41.16
CA HIS A 41 -5.41 24.89 -42.57
C HIS A 41 -3.94 24.48 -42.74
N LEU A 42 -3.02 25.14 -42.04
CA LEU A 42 -1.59 24.81 -42.08
C LEU A 42 -1.26 23.46 -41.42
N ILE A 43 -1.98 23.10 -40.35
CA ILE A 43 -1.87 21.79 -39.71
C ILE A 43 -2.39 20.68 -40.63
N GLU A 44 -3.53 20.89 -41.28
CA GLU A 44 -4.11 19.92 -42.23
C GLU A 44 -3.17 19.68 -43.43
N ALA A 45 -2.63 20.75 -44.02
CA ALA A 45 -1.62 20.64 -45.08
C ALA A 45 -0.33 19.94 -44.61
N THR A 46 0.02 20.06 -43.32
CA THR A 46 1.15 19.35 -42.72
C THR A 46 0.86 17.85 -42.62
N ILE A 47 -0.33 17.46 -42.16
CA ILE A 47 -0.76 16.05 -42.10
C ILE A 47 -0.70 15.42 -43.49
N GLU A 48 -1.27 16.08 -44.50
CA GLU A 48 -1.26 15.60 -45.90
C GLU A 48 0.16 15.49 -46.46
N THR A 49 1.01 16.48 -46.18
CA THR A 49 2.39 16.43 -46.65
C THR A 49 3.17 15.29 -46.00
N VAL A 50 3.02 15.11 -44.69
CA VAL A 50 3.70 14.03 -43.96
C VAL A 50 3.19 12.66 -44.40
N SER A 51 1.90 12.51 -44.71
CA SER A 51 1.37 11.25 -45.24
C SER A 51 1.91 10.92 -46.63
N ASP A 52 2.12 11.92 -47.49
CA ASP A 52 2.50 11.72 -48.89
C ASP A 52 4.00 11.46 -49.08
N VAL A 53 4.86 12.24 -48.40
CA VAL A 53 6.32 12.17 -48.61
C VAL A 53 7.08 11.66 -47.38
N GLY A 54 6.40 11.45 -46.25
CA GLY A 54 7.00 11.01 -45.00
C GLY A 54 7.63 12.15 -44.19
N PHE A 55 7.87 11.87 -42.90
CA PHE A 55 8.30 12.85 -41.90
C PHE A 55 9.57 13.63 -42.27
N LYS A 56 10.59 12.92 -42.79
CA LYS A 56 11.89 13.51 -43.12
C LYS A 56 11.82 14.42 -44.34
N ALA A 57 11.07 14.03 -45.38
CA ALA A 57 10.98 14.76 -46.63
C ALA A 57 9.97 15.92 -46.61
N ALA A 58 9.04 15.95 -45.63
CA ALA A 58 8.09 17.03 -45.44
C ALA A 58 8.78 18.35 -45.05
N SER A 59 9.21 19.15 -46.02
CA SER A 59 9.83 20.46 -45.80
C SER A 59 8.79 21.56 -45.61
N LEU A 60 9.16 22.67 -44.96
CA LEU A 60 8.27 23.84 -44.85
C LEU A 60 7.84 24.38 -46.23
N GLY A 61 8.67 24.22 -47.27
CA GLY A 61 8.32 24.63 -48.64
C GLY A 61 7.28 23.75 -49.28
N GLU A 62 7.38 22.45 -49.03
CA GLU A 62 6.39 21.49 -49.51
C GLU A 62 5.03 21.71 -48.84
N ILE A 63 5.03 21.95 -47.53
CA ILE A 63 3.81 22.27 -46.77
C ILE A 63 3.23 23.62 -47.22
N ALA A 64 4.06 24.65 -47.43
CA ALA A 64 3.64 25.96 -47.93
C ALA A 64 2.94 25.86 -49.28
N ARG A 65 3.55 25.12 -50.21
CA ARG A 65 3.06 24.89 -51.56
C ARG A 65 1.71 24.18 -51.54
N ARG A 66 1.57 23.14 -50.70
CA ARG A 66 0.30 22.40 -50.54
C ARG A 66 -0.79 23.26 -49.90
N ALA A 67 -0.45 24.09 -48.92
CA ALA A 67 -1.38 25.00 -48.28
C ALA A 67 -1.75 26.23 -49.13
N GLY A 68 -1.05 26.49 -50.24
CA GLY A 68 -1.26 27.68 -51.08
C GLY A 68 -0.84 28.98 -50.41
N VAL A 69 0.16 28.96 -49.52
CA VAL A 69 0.64 30.13 -48.76
C VAL A 69 2.15 30.35 -48.89
N SER A 70 2.62 31.53 -48.51
CA SER A 70 4.06 31.80 -48.41
C SER A 70 4.70 31.08 -47.21
N GLN A 71 5.92 30.57 -47.38
CA GLN A 71 6.70 29.96 -46.28
C GLN A 71 6.90 30.88 -45.07
N GLY A 72 6.96 32.21 -45.25
CA GLY A 72 7.12 33.16 -44.15
C GLY A 72 5.98 33.13 -43.12
N LEU A 73 4.83 32.54 -43.48
CA LEU A 73 3.66 32.46 -42.61
C LEU A 73 3.84 31.45 -41.46
N PHE A 74 4.71 30.43 -41.62
CA PHE A 74 4.97 29.44 -40.57
C PHE A 74 5.73 30.03 -39.39
N ALA A 75 6.69 30.92 -39.65
CA ALA A 75 7.45 31.59 -38.59
C ALA A 75 6.55 32.42 -37.68
N HIS A 76 5.50 33.03 -38.25
CA HIS A 76 4.53 33.81 -37.50
C HIS A 76 3.64 32.95 -36.59
N TYR A 77 3.18 31.79 -37.05
CA TYR A 77 2.21 30.98 -36.30
C TYR A 77 2.81 29.90 -35.41
N PHE A 78 3.96 29.35 -35.81
CA PHE A 78 4.55 28.14 -35.24
C PHE A 78 6.06 28.27 -34.96
N GLY A 79 6.69 29.39 -35.34
CA GLY A 79 8.13 29.63 -35.16
C GLY A 79 8.99 28.90 -36.18
N ASP A 80 9.06 27.58 -36.09
CA ASP A 80 9.89 26.74 -36.95
C ASP A 80 9.15 25.45 -37.37
N LYS A 81 9.88 24.54 -38.04
CA LYS A 81 9.34 23.26 -38.49
C LYS A 81 8.95 22.38 -37.30
N ASP A 82 9.73 22.39 -36.23
CA ASP A 82 9.50 21.53 -35.07
C ASP A 82 8.26 21.98 -34.29
N GLY A 83 8.05 23.30 -34.16
CA GLY A 83 6.85 23.90 -33.58
C GLY A 83 5.58 23.60 -34.40
N LEU A 84 5.67 23.60 -35.73
CA LEU A 84 4.55 23.20 -36.61
C LEU A 84 4.21 21.72 -36.44
N LEU A 85 5.23 20.86 -36.40
CA LEU A 85 5.05 19.42 -36.22
C LEU A 85 4.53 19.07 -34.81
N GLU A 86 4.98 19.78 -33.78
CA GLU A 86 4.42 19.64 -32.43
C GLU A 86 2.95 20.06 -32.37
N ALA A 87 2.62 21.22 -32.95
CA ALA A 87 1.24 21.69 -33.04
C ALA A 87 0.35 20.69 -33.80
N THR A 88 0.89 20.05 -34.83
CA THR A 88 0.22 18.99 -35.61
C THR A 88 -0.04 17.75 -34.74
N LEU A 89 0.95 17.25 -34.00
CA LEU A 89 0.77 16.12 -33.08
C LEU A 89 -0.25 16.44 -31.96
N ARG A 90 -0.18 17.64 -31.39
CA ARG A 90 -1.15 18.12 -30.38
C ARG A 90 -2.57 18.19 -30.95
N PHE A 91 -2.72 18.65 -32.19
CA PHE A 91 -4.01 18.71 -32.87
C PHE A 91 -4.61 17.32 -33.06
N MET A 92 -3.83 16.36 -33.54
CA MET A 92 -4.25 14.98 -33.72
C MET A 92 -4.65 14.34 -32.37
N ALA A 93 -3.82 14.50 -31.33
CA ALA A 93 -4.13 14.01 -29.99
C ALA A 93 -5.41 14.64 -29.40
N ALA A 94 -5.63 15.94 -29.64
CA ALA A 94 -6.83 16.64 -29.19
C ALA A 94 -8.09 16.18 -29.95
N ARG A 95 -7.98 15.90 -31.25
CA ARG A 95 -9.08 15.36 -32.07
C ARG A 95 -9.54 14.00 -31.55
N LEU A 96 -8.60 13.08 -31.36
CA LEU A 96 -8.87 11.77 -30.78
C LEU A 96 -9.45 11.87 -29.37
N ALA A 97 -8.88 12.72 -28.50
CA ALA A 97 -9.41 12.93 -27.15
C ALA A 97 -10.87 13.43 -27.14
N ARG A 98 -11.24 14.33 -28.06
CA ARG A 98 -12.64 14.79 -28.22
C ARG A 98 -13.56 13.66 -28.67
N ALA A 99 -13.12 12.83 -29.62
CA ALA A 99 -13.87 11.68 -30.11
C ALA A 99 -14.10 10.63 -29.02
N THR A 100 -13.09 10.34 -28.19
CA THR A 100 -13.21 9.46 -27.02
C THR A 100 -14.15 10.05 -25.97
N ALA A 101 -14.00 11.34 -25.63
CA ALA A 101 -14.85 12.01 -24.64
C ALA A 101 -16.33 12.06 -25.05
N ALA A 102 -16.63 12.21 -26.35
CA ALA A 102 -17.99 12.12 -26.87
C ALA A 102 -18.59 10.72 -26.65
N ARG A 103 -17.85 9.65 -27.02
CA ARG A 103 -18.30 8.26 -26.82
C ARG A 103 -18.43 7.88 -25.35
N LEU A 104 -17.51 8.33 -24.50
CA LEU A 104 -17.58 8.09 -23.05
C LEU A 104 -18.79 8.76 -22.39
N ARG A 105 -19.25 9.90 -22.90
CA ARG A 105 -20.49 10.57 -22.42
C ARG A 105 -21.76 9.85 -22.85
N ALA A 106 -21.72 9.17 -24.00
CA ALA A 106 -22.84 8.40 -24.51
C ALA A 106 -22.92 6.98 -23.93
N ALA A 107 -21.86 6.48 -23.29
CA ALA A 107 -21.82 5.14 -22.70
C ALA A 107 -22.71 5.05 -21.45
N LEU A 108 -23.64 4.10 -21.46
CA LEU A 108 -24.58 3.82 -20.38
C LEU A 108 -24.13 2.64 -19.52
N THR A 109 -23.36 1.72 -20.11
CA THR A 109 -22.83 0.55 -19.40
C THR A 109 -21.31 0.60 -19.24
N PRO A 110 -20.74 -0.11 -18.24
CA PRO A 110 -19.29 -0.19 -18.11
C PRO A 110 -18.61 -0.81 -19.33
N LEU A 111 -19.26 -1.78 -20.00
CA LEU A 111 -18.76 -2.40 -21.22
C LEU A 111 -18.72 -1.39 -22.38
N GLU A 112 -19.80 -0.64 -22.60
CA GLU A 112 -19.82 0.45 -23.59
C GLU A 112 -18.74 1.48 -23.30
N ARG A 113 -18.48 1.77 -22.01
CA ARG A 113 -17.43 2.70 -21.60
C ARG A 113 -16.03 2.16 -21.89
N VAL A 114 -15.80 0.85 -21.73
CA VAL A 114 -14.53 0.21 -22.14
C VAL A 114 -14.39 0.28 -23.65
N LEU A 115 -15.43 -0.08 -24.40
CA LEU A 115 -15.42 -0.10 -25.86
C LEU A 115 -15.32 1.30 -26.47
N ALA A 116 -15.78 2.35 -25.79
CA ALA A 116 -15.64 3.74 -26.27
C ALA A 116 -14.19 4.14 -26.57
N VAL A 117 -13.21 3.53 -25.90
CA VAL A 117 -11.78 3.77 -26.11
C VAL A 117 -11.28 3.18 -27.45
N PRO A 118 -11.34 1.85 -27.70
CA PRO A 118 -10.97 1.30 -29.00
C PRO A 118 -11.87 1.80 -30.14
N GLU A 119 -13.15 2.06 -29.89
CA GLU A 119 -14.06 2.60 -30.91
C GLU A 119 -13.74 4.04 -31.33
N SER A 120 -12.94 4.76 -30.55
CA SER A 120 -12.38 6.06 -30.96
C SER A 120 -10.97 5.93 -31.53
N ALA A 121 -10.11 5.13 -30.88
CA ALA A 121 -8.73 4.93 -31.30
C ALA A 121 -8.58 4.18 -32.63
N LEU A 122 -9.59 3.40 -33.04
CA LEU A 122 -9.60 2.61 -34.28
C LEU A 122 -10.75 3.04 -35.20
N ALA A 123 -11.26 4.27 -35.02
CA ALA A 123 -12.28 4.83 -35.89
C ALA A 123 -11.70 5.10 -37.29
N PRO A 124 -12.50 5.05 -38.38
CA PRO A 124 -12.00 5.25 -39.73
C PRO A 124 -11.24 6.57 -39.91
N GLU A 125 -11.63 7.62 -39.19
CA GLU A 125 -11.02 8.95 -39.27
C GLU A 125 -9.64 9.04 -38.60
N GLU A 126 -9.29 8.05 -37.77
CA GLU A 126 -7.97 7.95 -37.12
C GLU A 126 -7.15 6.82 -37.76
N PHE A 127 -7.78 5.70 -38.10
CA PHE A 127 -7.14 4.46 -38.55
C PHE A 127 -6.93 4.36 -40.07
N ASP A 128 -7.35 5.35 -40.86
CA ASP A 128 -7.09 5.36 -42.29
C ASP A 128 -5.58 5.39 -42.60
N PRO A 129 -5.13 4.94 -43.79
CA PRO A 129 -3.71 4.82 -44.10
C PRO A 129 -2.93 6.14 -43.98
N ARG A 130 -3.55 7.28 -44.27
CA ARG A 130 -2.89 8.60 -44.28
C ARG A 130 -2.67 9.07 -42.85
N THR A 131 -3.73 9.06 -42.04
CA THR A 131 -3.65 9.45 -40.63
C THR A 131 -2.78 8.47 -39.84
N SER A 132 -2.84 7.17 -40.16
CA SER A 132 -1.99 6.12 -39.59
C SER A 132 -0.50 6.32 -39.85
N ALA A 133 -0.15 6.67 -41.09
CA ALA A 133 1.24 6.98 -41.45
C ALA A 133 1.79 8.15 -40.61
N VAL A 134 0.97 9.19 -40.41
CA VAL A 134 1.39 10.40 -39.69
C VAL A 134 1.60 10.10 -38.20
N TRP A 135 0.69 9.36 -37.56
CA TRP A 135 0.87 8.93 -36.17
C TRP A 135 2.14 8.10 -35.97
N LEU A 136 2.41 7.13 -36.84
CA LEU A 136 3.60 6.29 -36.77
C LEU A 136 4.88 7.07 -37.06
N ALA A 137 4.83 8.01 -37.99
CA ALA A 137 5.91 8.95 -38.26
C ALA A 137 6.27 9.74 -36.99
N PHE A 138 5.29 10.26 -36.26
CA PHE A 138 5.53 10.92 -34.96
C PHE A 138 6.05 9.95 -33.91
N TRP A 139 5.51 8.73 -33.82
CA TRP A 139 5.96 7.73 -32.85
C TRP A 139 7.43 7.37 -33.01
N GLY A 140 7.91 7.26 -34.24
CA GLY A 140 9.33 7.05 -34.54
C GLY A 140 10.25 8.15 -34.01
N GLN A 141 9.72 9.37 -33.78
CA GLN A 141 10.50 10.51 -33.29
C GLN A 141 10.43 10.71 -31.78
N ILE A 142 9.55 10.00 -31.05
CA ILE A 142 9.36 10.17 -29.60
C ILE A 142 10.64 9.89 -28.80
N MET A 143 11.48 8.98 -29.29
CA MET A 143 12.76 8.67 -28.66
C MET A 143 13.76 9.83 -28.74
N HIS A 144 13.55 10.75 -29.69
CA HIS A 144 14.48 11.83 -30.03
C HIS A 144 13.91 13.23 -29.77
N SER A 145 12.64 13.36 -29.40
CA SER A 145 11.96 14.63 -29.14
C SER A 145 11.18 14.60 -27.82
N GLU A 146 11.65 15.38 -26.83
CA GLU A 146 10.98 15.53 -25.54
C GLU A 146 9.56 16.13 -25.65
N PRO A 147 9.30 17.17 -26.49
CA PRO A 147 7.95 17.66 -26.70
C PRO A 147 6.97 16.57 -27.21
N TYR A 148 7.40 15.71 -28.14
CA TYR A 148 6.56 14.63 -28.66
C TYR A 148 6.32 13.55 -27.61
N ARG A 149 7.35 13.21 -26.84
CA ARG A 149 7.24 12.27 -25.70
C ARG A 149 6.23 12.74 -24.67
N ARG A 150 6.20 14.04 -24.37
CA ARG A 150 5.23 14.62 -23.44
C ARG A 150 3.80 14.51 -23.96
N VAL A 151 3.56 14.79 -25.24
CA VAL A 151 2.21 14.64 -25.82
C VAL A 151 1.76 13.18 -25.81
N GLN A 152 2.65 12.24 -26.19
CA GLN A 152 2.36 10.81 -26.15
C GLN A 152 2.09 10.29 -24.75
N SER A 153 2.86 10.73 -23.73
CA SER A 153 2.69 10.24 -22.36
C SER A 153 1.31 10.63 -21.81
N ILE A 154 0.85 11.85 -22.09
CA ILE A 154 -0.47 12.32 -21.70
C ILE A 154 -1.57 11.52 -22.42
N TYR A 155 -1.42 11.27 -23.72
CA TYR A 155 -2.36 10.44 -24.49
C TYR A 155 -2.47 9.02 -23.90
N GLN A 156 -1.34 8.35 -23.69
CA GLN A 156 -1.28 6.98 -23.14
C GLN A 156 -1.85 6.90 -21.72
N GLN A 157 -1.54 7.87 -20.86
CA GLN A 157 -2.09 7.93 -19.49
C GLN A 157 -3.62 8.07 -19.50
N ARG A 158 -4.17 8.93 -20.36
CA ARG A 158 -5.63 9.14 -20.48
C ARG A 158 -6.34 7.90 -21.00
N MET A 159 -5.81 7.25 -22.04
CA MET A 159 -6.33 6.00 -22.58
C MET A 159 -6.38 4.92 -21.49
N ARG A 160 -5.27 4.68 -20.80
CA ARG A 160 -5.18 3.70 -19.71
C ARG A 160 -6.11 4.02 -18.53
N ALA A 161 -6.26 5.30 -18.17
CA ALA A 161 -7.17 5.72 -17.12
C ALA A 161 -8.65 5.44 -17.47
N ASN A 162 -9.04 5.70 -18.73
CA ASN A 162 -10.39 5.42 -19.20
C ASN A 162 -10.71 3.92 -19.22
N LEU A 163 -9.79 3.10 -19.75
CA LEU A 163 -9.88 1.65 -19.73
C LEU A 163 -9.97 1.10 -18.31
N ARG A 164 -9.08 1.56 -17.41
CA ARG A 164 -9.06 1.14 -16.00
C ARG A 164 -10.40 1.42 -15.30
N TYR A 165 -10.96 2.60 -15.53
CA TYR A 165 -12.26 2.94 -14.95
C TYR A 165 -13.38 2.04 -15.50
N GLY A 166 -13.44 1.83 -16.82
CA GLY A 166 -14.50 1.02 -17.44
C GLY A 166 -14.40 -0.47 -17.11
N LEU A 167 -13.19 -1.00 -17.00
CA LEU A 167 -12.92 -2.42 -16.71
C LEU A 167 -13.09 -2.75 -15.23
N ARG A 168 -12.93 -1.79 -14.32
CA ARG A 168 -13.02 -2.01 -12.86
C ARG A 168 -14.25 -2.82 -12.41
N PRO A 169 -15.48 -2.59 -12.93
CA PRO A 169 -16.64 -3.43 -12.61
C PRO A 169 -16.74 -4.73 -13.43
N LEU A 170 -15.99 -4.88 -14.52
CA LEU A 170 -16.11 -5.99 -15.48
C LEU A 170 -15.10 -7.11 -15.25
N VAL A 171 -13.92 -6.81 -14.70
CA VAL A 171 -12.83 -7.79 -14.51
C VAL A 171 -12.39 -7.86 -13.05
N ASP A 172 -11.76 -8.96 -12.64
CA ASP A 172 -11.16 -9.08 -11.31
C ASP A 172 -10.13 -7.95 -11.06
N PRO A 173 -10.13 -7.27 -9.90
CA PRO A 173 -9.13 -6.26 -9.54
C PRO A 173 -7.68 -6.71 -9.70
N ALA A 174 -7.37 -7.99 -9.46
CA ALA A 174 -6.04 -8.58 -9.68
C ALA A 174 -5.66 -8.67 -11.16
N ARG A 175 -6.65 -8.74 -12.05
CA ARG A 175 -6.47 -8.78 -13.51
C ARG A 175 -6.67 -7.43 -14.18
N LEU A 176 -7.05 -6.39 -13.44
CA LEU A 176 -7.38 -5.08 -14.00
C LEU A 176 -6.24 -4.49 -14.82
N GLU A 177 -5.04 -4.39 -14.24
CA GLU A 177 -3.89 -3.76 -14.93
C GLU A 177 -3.37 -4.59 -16.11
N ILE A 178 -3.45 -5.93 -16.03
CA ILE A 178 -3.06 -6.80 -17.15
C ILE A 178 -4.08 -6.70 -18.29
N SER A 179 -5.38 -6.63 -17.99
CA SER A 179 -6.43 -6.40 -19.00
C SER A 179 -6.32 -5.03 -19.65
N VAL A 180 -6.06 -3.96 -18.87
CA VAL A 180 -5.78 -2.62 -19.40
C VAL A 180 -4.57 -2.64 -20.33
N SER A 181 -3.49 -3.34 -19.92
CA SER A 181 -2.27 -3.42 -20.72
C SER A 181 -2.47 -4.24 -21.99
N PHE A 182 -3.23 -5.33 -21.95
CA PHE A 182 -3.57 -6.11 -23.15
C PHE A 182 -4.39 -5.32 -24.14
N ILE A 183 -5.44 -4.62 -23.70
CA ILE A 183 -6.27 -3.83 -24.61
C ILE A 183 -5.46 -2.68 -25.22
N ALA A 184 -4.69 -1.93 -24.41
CA ALA A 184 -3.85 -0.84 -24.90
C ALA A 184 -2.77 -1.33 -25.89
N ALA A 185 -2.05 -2.41 -25.55
CA ALA A 185 -1.03 -2.97 -26.44
C ALA A 185 -1.62 -3.54 -27.74
N THR A 186 -2.84 -4.08 -27.68
CA THR A 186 -3.53 -4.57 -28.89
C THR A 186 -3.91 -3.42 -29.81
N ILE A 187 -4.42 -2.30 -29.26
CA ILE A 187 -4.69 -1.08 -30.03
C ILE A 187 -3.40 -0.62 -30.72
N ASP A 188 -2.32 -0.42 -29.97
CA ASP A 188 -1.05 0.07 -30.51
C ASP A 188 -0.46 -0.90 -31.58
N GLY A 189 -0.59 -2.22 -31.37
CA GLY A 189 -0.13 -3.23 -32.31
C GLY A 189 -0.92 -3.28 -33.62
N LEU A 190 -2.25 -3.10 -33.56
CA LEU A 190 -3.11 -3.07 -34.75
C LEU A 190 -2.82 -1.85 -35.63
N TRP A 191 -2.53 -0.70 -35.02
CA TRP A 191 -2.04 0.50 -35.72
C TRP A 191 -0.76 0.21 -36.51
N LEU A 192 0.21 -0.43 -35.86
CA LEU A 192 1.47 -0.78 -36.50
C LEU A 192 1.27 -1.77 -37.66
N GLN A 193 0.46 -2.81 -37.48
CA GLN A 193 0.23 -3.84 -38.51
C GLN A 193 -0.54 -3.32 -39.72
N SER A 194 -1.58 -2.50 -39.50
CA SER A 194 -2.35 -1.87 -40.59
C SER A 194 -1.44 -1.10 -41.55
N HIS A 195 -0.47 -0.36 -41.02
CA HIS A 195 0.43 0.44 -41.84
C HIS A 195 1.67 -0.31 -42.37
N SER A 196 2.27 -1.20 -41.58
CA SER A 196 3.55 -1.84 -41.93
C SER A 196 3.42 -3.07 -42.82
N THR A 197 2.35 -3.85 -42.65
CA THR A 197 2.17 -5.13 -43.36
C THR A 197 0.88 -5.19 -44.16
N GLY A 198 -0.08 -4.28 -43.91
CA GLY A 198 -1.39 -4.25 -44.58
C GLY A 198 -2.26 -5.47 -44.27
N VAL A 199 -1.88 -6.27 -43.27
CA VAL A 199 -2.57 -7.51 -42.87
C VAL A 199 -3.96 -7.23 -42.29
N VAL A 200 -4.13 -6.06 -41.66
CA VAL A 200 -5.41 -5.61 -41.10
C VAL A 200 -6.01 -4.55 -42.03
N ARG A 201 -7.31 -4.67 -42.34
CA ARG A 201 -8.00 -3.68 -43.19
C ARG A 201 -7.89 -2.26 -42.65
N SER A 202 -7.66 -1.33 -43.56
CA SER A 202 -7.42 0.08 -43.23
C SER A 202 -8.68 0.88 -42.85
N ASP A 203 -9.87 0.28 -42.91
CA ASP A 203 -11.13 0.91 -42.47
C ASP A 203 -11.38 0.79 -40.95
N GLY A 204 -10.46 0.10 -40.25
CA GLY A 204 -10.51 -0.14 -38.81
C GLY A 204 -11.66 -1.02 -38.35
N SER A 205 -12.49 -1.56 -39.24
CA SER A 205 -13.64 -2.42 -38.89
C SER A 205 -13.17 -3.75 -38.30
N GLU A 206 -12.21 -4.39 -38.97
CA GLU A 206 -11.56 -5.62 -38.52
C GLU A 206 -10.78 -5.39 -37.21
N ALA A 207 -10.01 -4.30 -37.13
CA ALA A 207 -9.27 -3.92 -35.93
C ALA A 207 -10.20 -3.73 -34.71
N ARG A 208 -11.33 -3.05 -34.88
CA ARG A 208 -12.34 -2.87 -33.82
C ARG A 208 -13.00 -4.19 -33.44
N SER A 209 -13.29 -5.06 -34.41
CA SER A 209 -13.81 -6.40 -34.13
C SER A 209 -12.85 -7.21 -33.27
N ILE A 210 -11.56 -7.23 -33.61
CA ILE A 210 -10.51 -7.93 -32.84
C ILE A 210 -10.47 -7.42 -31.40
N VAL A 211 -10.43 -6.11 -31.19
CA VAL A 211 -10.38 -5.56 -29.82
C VAL A 211 -11.68 -5.80 -29.06
N ARG A 212 -12.83 -5.73 -29.73
CA ARG A 212 -14.13 -6.04 -29.12
C ARG A 212 -14.19 -7.50 -28.69
N GLU A 213 -13.71 -8.41 -29.52
CA GLU A 213 -13.65 -9.84 -29.23
C GLU A 213 -12.67 -10.14 -28.08
N LEU A 214 -11.50 -9.48 -28.07
CA LEU A 214 -10.56 -9.52 -26.95
C LEU A 214 -11.21 -9.04 -25.64
N VAL A 215 -11.88 -7.89 -25.65
CA VAL A 215 -12.59 -7.35 -24.48
C VAL A 215 -13.65 -8.34 -24.00
N THR A 216 -14.44 -8.90 -24.93
CA THR A 216 -15.42 -9.94 -24.62
C THR A 216 -14.76 -11.16 -24.01
N LEU A 217 -13.66 -11.70 -24.57
CA LEU A 217 -12.95 -12.86 -24.03
C LEU A 217 -12.39 -12.61 -22.62
N LEU A 218 -11.84 -11.43 -22.37
CA LEU A 218 -11.34 -11.03 -21.05
C LEU A 218 -12.48 -11.00 -20.01
N ILE A 219 -13.69 -10.61 -20.43
CA ILE A 219 -14.86 -10.52 -19.56
C ILE A 219 -15.59 -11.87 -19.44
N THR A 220 -15.73 -12.65 -20.50
CA THR A 220 -16.44 -13.94 -20.52
C THR A 220 -15.66 -15.02 -19.79
N ARG A 221 -14.32 -15.04 -19.90
CA ARG A 221 -13.47 -15.92 -19.09
C ARG A 221 -13.62 -15.62 -17.59
N GLU A 222 -13.89 -14.37 -17.26
CA GLU A 222 -14.18 -13.93 -15.91
C GLU A 222 -15.62 -14.26 -15.49
N GLY A 223 -16.59 -14.15 -16.39
CA GLY A 223 -17.98 -14.58 -16.19
C GLY A 223 -18.09 -16.09 -15.94
N ALA A 224 -17.33 -16.91 -16.68
CA ALA A 224 -17.23 -18.35 -16.48
C ALA A 224 -16.51 -18.70 -15.16
N ALA A 225 -15.46 -17.96 -14.79
CA ALA A 225 -14.82 -18.10 -13.47
C ALA A 225 -15.76 -17.68 -12.32
N ARG A 226 -16.58 -16.63 -12.52
CA ARG A 226 -17.63 -16.17 -11.58
C ARG A 226 -18.85 -17.09 -11.55
N GLN A 227 -19.19 -17.82 -12.61
CA GLN A 227 -20.25 -18.84 -12.64
C GLN A 227 -19.79 -20.16 -12.01
N ALA A 228 -18.53 -20.55 -12.22
CA ALA A 228 -17.90 -21.64 -11.48
C ALA A 228 -17.73 -21.29 -9.98
N ALA A 229 -17.62 -20.00 -9.67
CA ALA A 229 -17.61 -19.44 -8.31
C ALA A 229 -18.97 -18.86 -7.87
N ALA A 230 -20.07 -19.12 -8.61
CA ALA A 230 -21.37 -18.59 -8.25
C ALA A 230 -21.88 -19.31 -7.00
N PRO A 231 -22.30 -18.60 -5.96
CA PRO A 231 -22.84 -19.22 -4.76
C PRO A 231 -24.20 -19.86 -5.06
N ALA A 232 -24.51 -20.96 -4.37
CA ALA A 232 -25.89 -21.36 -4.14
C ALA A 232 -26.69 -20.15 -3.59
N GLN A 233 -28.00 -20.10 -3.89
CA GLN A 233 -28.94 -19.03 -3.50
C GLN A 233 -28.63 -18.37 -2.15
N PRO A 234 -28.86 -17.06 -2.01
CA PRO A 234 -28.43 -16.31 -0.83
C PRO A 234 -29.07 -16.91 0.42
N ALA A 235 -28.27 -17.66 1.17
CA ALA A 235 -28.54 -17.85 2.57
C ALA A 235 -28.59 -16.44 3.17
N ALA A 236 -29.71 -16.13 3.82
CA ALA A 236 -29.92 -14.91 4.56
C ALA A 236 -28.63 -14.51 5.29
N VAL A 237 -28.36 -13.21 5.37
CA VAL A 237 -27.36 -12.64 6.28
C VAL A 237 -27.44 -13.45 7.56
N ALA A 238 -26.43 -14.29 7.82
CA ALA A 238 -26.42 -15.07 9.04
C ALA A 238 -26.49 -14.03 10.15
N PRO A 239 -27.50 -14.08 11.03
CA PRO A 239 -27.51 -13.21 12.19
C PRO A 239 -26.15 -13.39 12.85
N SER A 240 -25.57 -12.28 13.33
CA SER A 240 -24.42 -12.28 14.24
C SER A 240 -24.50 -13.54 15.09
N THR A 241 -23.61 -14.50 14.86
CA THR A 241 -23.71 -15.82 15.46
C THR A 241 -23.92 -15.60 16.95
N PRO A 242 -25.09 -15.96 17.51
CA PRO A 242 -25.35 -15.67 18.90
C PRO A 242 -24.27 -16.38 19.71
N ALA A 243 -23.71 -15.66 20.68
CA ALA A 243 -22.72 -16.19 21.61
C ALA A 243 -23.23 -17.51 22.23
N ARG A 244 -22.77 -18.66 21.71
CA ARG A 244 -22.93 -20.02 22.24
C ARG A 244 -21.70 -20.86 21.82
N PRO A 245 -21.37 -21.90 22.59
CA PRO A 245 -20.26 -21.99 23.52
C PRO A 245 -18.95 -22.46 22.85
N TRP A 246 -18.16 -21.56 22.25
CA TRP A 246 -16.78 -21.89 21.81
C TRP A 246 -15.84 -22.26 22.97
N LEU A 247 -16.28 -22.03 24.20
CA LEU A 247 -15.57 -22.32 25.44
C LEU A 247 -15.91 -23.68 26.06
N SER A 248 -16.90 -24.43 25.55
CA SER A 248 -17.08 -25.81 26.02
C SER A 248 -16.11 -26.73 25.28
N SER A 249 -15.41 -27.57 26.04
CA SER A 249 -14.47 -28.60 25.57
C SER A 249 -15.06 -29.60 24.56
N ASP A 250 -16.37 -29.52 24.33
CA ASP A 250 -17.21 -30.58 23.75
C ASP A 250 -17.80 -30.20 22.38
N ALA A 251 -17.47 -29.02 21.82
CA ALA A 251 -17.75 -28.75 20.42
C ALA A 251 -16.93 -29.73 19.57
N GLY A 252 -17.60 -30.63 18.83
CA GLY A 252 -16.98 -31.82 18.22
C GLY A 252 -15.72 -31.57 17.39
N GLY A 253 -15.60 -30.40 16.77
CA GLY A 253 -14.39 -29.96 16.05
C GLY A 253 -13.15 -29.75 16.89
N SER A 254 -13.30 -29.17 18.08
CA SER A 254 -12.19 -28.94 19.02
C SER A 254 -11.65 -30.26 19.56
N ALA A 255 -12.54 -31.23 19.77
CA ALA A 255 -12.14 -32.59 20.16
C ALA A 255 -11.43 -33.32 19.01
N ALA A 256 -11.99 -33.25 17.79
CA ALA A 256 -11.39 -33.85 16.60
C ALA A 256 -9.98 -33.30 16.29
N TRP A 257 -9.78 -31.98 16.42
CA TRP A 257 -8.46 -31.39 16.21
C TRP A 257 -7.43 -31.83 17.27
N ARG A 258 -7.88 -31.94 18.52
CA ARG A 258 -7.04 -32.33 19.65
C ARG A 258 -6.55 -33.78 19.53
N THR A 259 -7.37 -34.67 19.00
CA THR A 259 -7.03 -36.09 18.82
C THR A 259 -6.40 -36.40 17.46
N ALA A 260 -6.42 -35.46 16.51
CA ALA A 260 -5.76 -35.61 15.21
C ALA A 260 -4.26 -35.91 15.39
N ALA A 261 -3.73 -36.78 14.52
CA ALA A 261 -2.32 -37.18 14.60
C ALA A 261 -1.41 -35.96 14.41
N ARG A 262 -0.29 -35.90 15.16
CA ARG A 262 0.68 -34.80 15.08
C ARG A 262 1.15 -34.50 13.66
N ALA A 263 1.45 -35.55 12.89
CA ALA A 263 1.83 -35.45 11.48
C ALA A 263 0.71 -34.86 10.60
N GLU A 264 -0.55 -35.24 10.85
CA GLU A 264 -1.72 -34.71 10.12
C GLU A 264 -1.91 -33.22 10.42
N ARG A 265 -1.76 -32.80 11.67
CA ARG A 265 -1.79 -31.37 12.04
C ARG A 265 -0.69 -30.59 11.33
N GLY A 266 0.53 -31.13 11.30
CA GLY A 266 1.65 -30.53 10.58
C GLY A 266 1.35 -30.33 9.09
N GLU A 267 0.76 -31.34 8.45
CA GLU A 267 0.40 -31.26 7.02
C GLU A 267 -0.70 -30.21 6.74
N VAL A 268 -1.73 -30.12 7.59
CA VAL A 268 -2.76 -29.07 7.50
C VAL A 268 -2.11 -27.68 7.62
N LEU A 269 -1.26 -27.46 8.63
CA LEU A 269 -0.60 -26.16 8.84
C LEU A 269 0.36 -25.80 7.70
N ARG A 270 1.04 -26.79 7.12
CA ARG A 270 1.86 -26.61 5.91
C ARG A 270 1.01 -26.16 4.72
N ARG A 271 -0.16 -26.77 4.51
CA ARG A 271 -1.12 -26.35 3.47
C ARG A 271 -1.65 -24.94 3.72
N VAL A 272 -1.90 -24.55 4.97
CA VAL A 272 -2.26 -23.16 5.33
C VAL A 272 -1.15 -22.20 4.91
N ALA A 273 0.11 -22.48 5.26
CA ALA A 273 1.25 -21.63 4.88
C ALA A 273 1.41 -21.49 3.36
N LEU A 274 1.21 -22.58 2.60
CA LEU A 274 1.20 -22.56 1.14
C LEU A 274 0.08 -21.67 0.59
N ARG A 275 -1.15 -21.82 1.10
CA ARG A 275 -2.27 -21.01 0.63
C ARG A 275 -2.11 -19.52 0.95
N LEU A 276 -1.53 -19.21 2.11
CA LEU A 276 -1.18 -17.84 2.49
C LEU A 276 -0.14 -17.21 1.55
N ARG A 277 0.80 -18.00 1.01
CA ARG A 277 1.72 -17.54 -0.04
C ARG A 277 0.99 -17.23 -1.33
N ASP A 278 0.12 -18.13 -1.78
CA ASP A 278 -0.61 -17.98 -3.02
C ASP A 278 -1.55 -16.78 -2.99
N GLU A 279 -2.21 -16.54 -1.85
CA GLU A 279 -3.16 -15.45 -1.66
C GLU A 279 -2.56 -14.19 -1.02
N ARG A 280 -1.23 -14.11 -0.89
CA ARG A 280 -0.52 -13.03 -0.17
C ARG A 280 -1.07 -11.63 -0.48
N LYS A 281 -1.22 -11.33 -1.77
CA LYS A 281 -1.71 -10.03 -2.26
C LYS A 281 -3.18 -9.78 -1.96
N ALA A 282 -4.02 -10.81 -1.94
CA ALA A 282 -5.43 -10.68 -1.63
C ALA A 282 -5.62 -10.43 -0.13
N ILE A 283 -4.92 -11.20 0.71
CA ILE A 283 -4.98 -11.09 2.16
C ILE A 283 -4.41 -9.75 2.63
N ALA A 284 -3.29 -9.28 2.07
CA ALA A 284 -2.73 -7.97 2.38
C ALA A 284 -3.73 -6.83 2.14
N ARG A 285 -4.54 -6.93 1.08
CA ARG A 285 -5.60 -5.95 0.80
C ARG A 285 -6.76 -6.01 1.78
N LEU A 286 -7.11 -7.19 2.27
CA LEU A 286 -8.15 -7.34 3.31
C LEU A 286 -7.68 -6.68 4.61
N GLU A 287 -6.45 -6.98 5.05
CA GLU A 287 -5.85 -6.42 6.26
C GLU A 287 -5.68 -4.90 6.15
N ALA A 288 -5.18 -4.39 5.01
CA ALA A 288 -5.04 -2.96 4.76
C ALA A 288 -6.38 -2.21 4.85
N ARG A 289 -7.47 -2.80 4.35
CA ARG A 289 -8.83 -2.22 4.42
C ARG A 289 -9.40 -2.21 5.83
N ASP A 290 -9.04 -3.19 6.64
CA ASP A 290 -9.55 -3.33 8.00
C ASP A 290 -8.77 -2.44 8.97
N ALA A 291 -7.43 -2.44 8.87
CA ALA A 291 -6.54 -1.72 9.78
C ALA A 291 -6.20 -0.29 9.35
N GLY A 292 -6.43 0.08 8.08
CA GLY A 292 -6.08 1.39 7.53
C GLY A 292 -4.60 1.56 7.20
N ARG A 293 -3.83 0.47 7.21
CA ARG A 293 -2.39 0.46 6.91
C ARG A 293 -2.10 0.37 5.42
N PRO A 294 -0.97 0.94 4.94
CA PRO A 294 -0.54 0.76 3.56
C PRO A 294 -0.42 -0.72 3.16
N VAL A 295 -1.02 -1.07 2.02
CA VAL A 295 -1.05 -2.44 1.50
C VAL A 295 0.36 -2.96 1.17
N ALA A 296 1.24 -2.08 0.69
CA ALA A 296 2.63 -2.42 0.38
C ALA A 296 3.38 -2.89 1.65
N ASP A 297 3.17 -2.20 2.78
CA ASP A 297 3.81 -2.57 4.04
C ASP A 297 3.30 -3.90 4.58
N VAL A 298 1.98 -4.11 4.54
CA VAL A 298 1.36 -5.35 4.97
C VAL A 298 1.85 -6.52 4.11
N GLU A 299 1.88 -6.37 2.79
CA GLU A 299 2.36 -7.40 1.87
C GLU A 299 3.84 -7.73 2.07
N ALA A 300 4.69 -6.70 2.20
CA ALA A 300 6.14 -6.86 2.24
C ALA A 300 6.66 -7.33 3.61
N HIS A 301 5.95 -7.02 4.70
CA HIS A 301 6.47 -7.25 6.06
C HIS A 301 5.60 -8.14 6.95
N ASP A 302 4.28 -7.98 6.94
CA ASP A 302 3.40 -8.75 7.83
C ASP A 302 3.18 -10.15 7.30
N LEU A 303 2.80 -10.27 6.03
CA LEU A 303 2.44 -11.56 5.44
C LEU A 303 3.60 -12.58 5.45
N PRO A 304 4.86 -12.23 5.12
CA PRO A 304 5.97 -13.17 5.22
C PRO A 304 6.12 -13.77 6.62
N ARG A 305 5.83 -12.99 7.66
CA ARG A 305 5.92 -13.42 9.06
C ARG A 305 4.72 -14.27 9.47
N VAL A 306 3.52 -13.91 9.02
CA VAL A 306 2.33 -14.75 9.17
C VAL A 306 2.57 -16.12 8.54
N ILE A 307 3.07 -16.15 7.31
CA ILE A 307 3.43 -17.40 6.61
C ILE A 307 4.44 -18.18 7.42
N ARG A 308 5.56 -17.55 7.83
CA ARG A 308 6.61 -18.20 8.62
C ARG A 308 6.11 -18.75 9.95
N ALA A 309 5.17 -18.08 10.61
CA ALA A 309 4.54 -18.58 11.84
C ALA A 309 3.81 -19.91 11.60
N PHE A 310 3.09 -20.04 10.48
CA PHE A 310 2.41 -21.29 10.13
C PHE A 310 3.39 -22.39 9.66
N GLU A 311 4.50 -22.04 9.02
CA GLU A 311 5.57 -22.99 8.68
C GLU A 311 6.22 -23.58 9.92
N ARG A 312 6.63 -22.72 10.87
CA ARG A 312 7.17 -23.13 12.16
C ARG A 312 6.17 -23.97 12.96
N ALA A 313 4.90 -23.57 12.93
CA ALA A 313 3.84 -24.34 13.56
C ALA A 313 3.68 -25.73 12.93
N ALA A 314 3.83 -25.86 11.60
CA ALA A 314 3.81 -27.15 10.92
C ALA A 314 4.99 -28.04 11.35
N GLU A 315 6.20 -27.49 11.42
CA GLU A 315 7.40 -28.17 11.90
C GLU A 315 7.23 -28.62 13.36
N ARG A 316 6.75 -27.72 14.22
CA ARG A 316 6.48 -27.99 15.64
C ARG A 316 5.42 -29.05 15.85
N ALA A 317 4.35 -29.04 15.04
CA ALA A 317 3.32 -30.07 15.08
C ALA A 317 3.89 -31.44 14.74
N ALA A 318 4.75 -31.53 13.72
CA ALA A 318 5.38 -32.78 13.29
C ALA A 318 6.44 -33.32 14.27
N ALA A 319 6.99 -32.48 15.16
CA ALA A 319 7.97 -32.89 16.17
C ALA A 319 7.37 -33.86 17.21
N PRO A 320 8.17 -34.76 17.82
CA PRO A 320 7.72 -35.67 18.87
C PRO A 320 7.08 -34.95 20.06
N ALA A 321 5.98 -35.50 20.58
CA ALA A 321 5.22 -34.89 21.68
C ALA A 321 5.92 -35.06 23.03
N ALA A 322 6.56 -36.22 23.23
CA ALA A 322 7.12 -36.63 24.52
C ALA A 322 8.65 -36.62 24.49
N ASP A 323 9.23 -36.04 25.54
CA ASP A 323 10.64 -36.16 25.82
C ASP A 323 10.84 -37.38 26.72
N HIS A 324 11.64 -38.34 26.26
CA HIS A 324 12.07 -39.46 27.08
C HIS A 324 13.31 -39.07 27.86
N VAL A 325 13.24 -39.19 29.19
CA VAL A 325 14.34 -38.85 30.09
C VAL A 325 14.85 -40.13 30.74
N ASP A 326 16.13 -40.41 30.56
CA ASP A 326 16.83 -41.45 31.31
C ASP A 326 17.41 -40.85 32.60
N PHE A 327 16.96 -41.34 33.75
CA PHE A 327 17.41 -40.90 35.07
C PHE A 327 18.54 -41.79 35.63
N GLY A 328 19.06 -42.73 34.82
CA GLY A 328 20.07 -43.70 35.21
C GLY A 328 19.55 -44.78 36.16
N GLY A 329 20.31 -45.89 36.26
CA GLY A 329 19.97 -47.03 37.12
C GLY A 329 18.72 -47.79 36.69
N GLY A 330 18.42 -47.81 35.38
CA GLY A 330 17.24 -48.48 34.82
C GLY A 330 15.93 -47.69 34.94
N ARG A 331 15.96 -46.48 35.51
CA ARG A 331 14.78 -45.62 35.68
C ARG A 331 14.59 -44.72 34.45
N ARG A 332 13.44 -44.86 33.81
CA ARG A 332 13.02 -44.04 32.66
C ARG A 332 11.81 -43.21 33.06
N GLY A 333 11.76 -41.95 32.63
CA GLY A 333 10.56 -41.14 32.68
C GLY A 333 10.21 -40.56 31.32
N TRP A 334 9.01 -40.00 31.23
CA TRP A 334 8.55 -39.25 30.07
C TRP A 334 7.87 -37.97 30.53
N ALA A 335 8.03 -36.91 29.75
CA ALA A 335 7.23 -35.70 29.90
C ALA A 335 6.33 -35.59 28.67
N ASP A 336 5.02 -35.54 28.88
CA ASP A 336 4.04 -35.35 27.80
C ASP A 336 3.54 -33.90 27.78
N ARG A 337 3.29 -33.38 26.58
CA ARG A 337 2.77 -32.03 26.34
C ARG A 337 1.31 -32.13 25.98
N SER A 338 0.45 -31.92 26.97
CA SER A 338 -1.00 -31.81 26.77
C SER A 338 -1.41 -30.35 26.54
N PRO A 339 -1.92 -29.97 25.36
CA PRO A 339 -2.40 -28.61 25.12
C PRO A 339 -3.67 -28.31 25.94
N PRO A 340 -3.95 -27.04 26.24
CA PRO A 340 -5.27 -26.65 26.70
C PRO A 340 -6.34 -26.98 25.64
N ALA A 341 -7.58 -27.17 26.07
CA ALA A 341 -8.69 -27.53 25.17
C ALA A 341 -8.92 -26.47 24.08
N SER A 342 -8.80 -25.19 24.44
CA SER A 342 -8.87 -24.05 23.54
C SER A 342 -7.98 -22.89 24.03
N VAL A 343 -7.60 -22.02 23.10
CA VAL A 343 -6.82 -20.79 23.35
C VAL A 343 -7.59 -19.61 22.79
N LEU A 344 -7.87 -18.62 23.64
CA LEU A 344 -8.31 -17.31 23.21
C LEU A 344 -7.07 -16.49 22.83
N ALA A 345 -7.03 -16.02 21.58
CA ALA A 345 -5.99 -15.19 21.02
C ALA A 345 -6.50 -13.75 20.89
N PRO A 346 -6.39 -12.92 21.95
CA PRO A 346 -6.74 -11.50 21.85
C PRO A 346 -5.79 -10.79 20.87
N VAL A 347 -6.36 -10.00 19.96
CA VAL A 347 -5.58 -9.28 18.93
C VAL A 347 -5.99 -7.81 18.82
N HIS A 348 -4.98 -6.97 18.59
CA HIS A 348 -5.16 -5.55 18.42
C HIS A 348 -5.53 -5.19 16.97
N TRP A 349 -6.30 -4.12 16.80
CA TRP A 349 -6.86 -3.68 15.52
C TRP A 349 -5.81 -3.20 14.51
N SER A 350 -4.58 -2.89 14.94
CA SER A 350 -3.53 -2.32 14.08
C SER A 350 -2.82 -3.35 13.20
N ALA A 351 -2.74 -4.60 13.64
CA ALA A 351 -2.22 -5.72 12.84
C ALA A 351 -2.89 -7.04 13.25
N PRO A 352 -4.23 -7.16 13.13
CA PRO A 352 -4.97 -8.31 13.63
C PRO A 352 -4.43 -9.64 13.11
N LEU A 353 -4.10 -9.74 11.82
CA LEU A 353 -3.64 -10.98 11.21
C LEU A 353 -2.27 -11.40 11.71
N LEU A 354 -1.32 -10.46 11.75
CA LEU A 354 0.03 -10.72 12.27
C LEU A 354 -0.03 -11.15 13.73
N LEU A 355 -0.80 -10.44 14.56
CA LEU A 355 -0.93 -10.76 15.97
C LEU A 355 -1.64 -12.09 16.20
N ALA A 356 -2.68 -12.39 15.43
CA ALA A 356 -3.38 -13.68 15.51
C ALA A 356 -2.43 -14.82 15.19
N SER A 357 -1.63 -14.71 14.13
CA SER A 357 -0.73 -15.79 13.70
C SER A 357 0.24 -16.24 14.79
N ARG A 358 0.70 -15.33 15.67
CA ARG A 358 1.61 -15.62 16.77
C ARG A 358 1.01 -16.47 17.88
N LEU A 359 -0.31 -16.48 18.02
CA LEU A 359 -1.01 -17.23 19.06
C LEU A 359 -1.78 -18.41 18.48
N VAL A 360 -2.43 -18.20 17.33
CA VAL A 360 -3.25 -19.20 16.63
C VAL A 360 -2.37 -20.31 16.06
N ALA A 361 -1.28 -19.98 15.36
CA ALA A 361 -0.44 -21.00 14.74
C ALA A 361 0.16 -21.99 15.76
N PRO A 362 0.82 -21.56 16.86
CA PRO A 362 1.32 -22.49 17.86
C PRO A 362 0.20 -23.22 18.63
N ALA A 363 -0.95 -22.59 18.89
CA ALA A 363 -2.09 -23.26 19.51
C ALA A 363 -2.59 -24.44 18.65
N LEU A 364 -2.76 -24.19 17.35
CA LEU A 364 -3.17 -25.24 16.40
C LEU A 364 -2.11 -26.34 16.28
N ALA A 365 -0.82 -26.01 16.33
CA ALA A 365 0.26 -27.00 16.28
C ALA A 365 0.20 -27.98 17.45
N GLU A 366 -0.05 -27.47 18.66
CA GLU A 366 -0.18 -28.30 19.84
C GLU A 366 -1.49 -29.08 19.89
N GLY A 367 -2.49 -28.71 19.07
CA GLY A 367 -3.80 -29.38 19.00
C GLY A 367 -4.89 -28.68 19.81
N ALA A 368 -4.63 -27.47 20.33
CA ALA A 368 -5.68 -26.62 20.92
C ALA A 368 -6.55 -26.02 19.81
N ALA A 369 -7.86 -25.91 20.08
CA ALA A 369 -8.70 -25.05 19.25
C ALA A 369 -8.33 -23.58 19.49
N ALA A 370 -8.23 -22.76 18.45
CA ALA A 370 -7.84 -21.37 18.56
C ALA A 370 -9.04 -20.44 18.28
N VAL A 371 -9.14 -19.34 19.02
CA VAL A 371 -10.16 -18.31 18.78
C VAL A 371 -9.49 -16.94 18.71
N ALA A 372 -9.39 -16.36 17.52
CA ALA A 372 -8.86 -15.00 17.36
C ALA A 372 -9.93 -13.97 17.77
N CYS A 373 -9.64 -13.18 18.79
CA CYS A 373 -10.55 -12.20 19.39
C CYS A 373 -10.09 -10.78 19.05
N SER A 374 -10.70 -10.16 18.04
CA SER A 374 -10.41 -8.78 17.67
C SER A 374 -11.44 -7.81 18.26
N ALA A 375 -10.98 -6.77 18.95
CA ALA A 375 -11.85 -5.67 19.35
C ALA A 375 -12.39 -4.88 18.13
N ALA A 376 -11.78 -5.02 16.96
CA ALA A 376 -12.32 -4.45 15.72
C ALA A 376 -13.53 -5.27 15.25
N ARG A 377 -14.58 -4.57 14.81
CA ARG A 377 -15.74 -5.21 14.15
C ARG A 377 -15.43 -5.72 12.73
N LYS A 378 -14.36 -5.21 12.12
CA LYS A 378 -13.91 -5.61 10.78
C LYS A 378 -12.80 -6.64 10.93
N THR A 379 -13.06 -7.87 10.48
CA THR A 379 -12.17 -9.03 10.68
C THR A 379 -11.96 -9.82 9.39
N ARG A 380 -12.04 -9.18 8.21
CA ARG A 380 -12.03 -9.87 6.90
C ARG A 380 -10.77 -10.70 6.69
N ALA A 381 -9.61 -10.16 7.05
CA ALA A 381 -8.35 -10.88 6.90
C ALA A 381 -8.28 -12.12 7.83
N LEU A 382 -8.78 -11.98 9.07
CA LEU A 382 -8.88 -13.09 10.02
C LEU A 382 -9.89 -14.14 9.58
N SER A 383 -11.06 -13.72 9.08
CA SER A 383 -12.07 -14.62 8.53
C SER A 383 -11.52 -15.41 7.35
N ARG A 384 -10.77 -14.75 6.45
CA ARG A 384 -10.10 -15.46 5.35
C ARG A 384 -9.06 -16.46 5.85
N LEU A 385 -8.28 -16.14 6.89
CA LEU A 385 -7.36 -17.11 7.49
C LEU A 385 -8.10 -18.34 8.05
N ALA A 386 -9.26 -18.14 8.68
CA ALA A 386 -10.08 -19.24 9.19
C ALA A 386 -10.67 -20.11 8.06
N GLU A 387 -11.10 -19.50 6.97
CA GLU A 387 -11.51 -20.21 5.76
C GLU A 387 -10.36 -21.02 5.16
N ILE A 388 -9.16 -20.44 5.05
CA ILE A 388 -7.97 -21.12 4.57
C ILE A 388 -7.63 -22.34 5.45
N ALA A 389 -7.74 -22.21 6.77
CA ALA A 389 -7.53 -23.34 7.69
C ALA A 389 -8.50 -24.49 7.40
N ARG A 390 -9.77 -24.17 7.18
CA ARG A 390 -10.81 -25.16 6.83
C ARG A 390 -10.58 -25.79 5.46
N GLU A 391 -10.25 -24.98 4.44
CA GLU A 391 -9.90 -25.44 3.09
C GLU A 391 -8.66 -26.35 3.10
N ALA A 392 -7.72 -26.09 4.01
CA ALA A 392 -6.54 -26.89 4.25
C ALA A 392 -6.82 -28.17 5.07
N GLY A 393 -8.07 -28.43 5.47
CA GLY A 393 -8.48 -29.65 6.16
C GLY A 393 -8.55 -29.57 7.69
N ALA A 394 -8.44 -28.39 8.30
CA ALA A 394 -8.74 -28.24 9.71
C ALA A 394 -10.25 -28.48 9.95
N PRO A 395 -10.64 -29.24 10.98
CA PRO A 395 -12.04 -29.52 11.26
C PRO A 395 -12.77 -28.25 11.71
N GLU A 396 -14.08 -28.20 11.45
CA GLU A 396 -14.94 -27.08 11.84
C GLU A 396 -14.89 -26.88 13.35
N GLY A 397 -14.38 -25.74 13.82
CA GLY A 397 -14.19 -25.45 15.25
C GLY A 397 -12.74 -25.51 15.74
N ALA A 398 -11.80 -26.00 14.92
CA ALA A 398 -10.36 -25.91 15.23
C ALA A 398 -9.87 -24.46 15.29
N PHE A 399 -10.39 -23.58 14.42
CA PHE A 399 -10.08 -22.16 14.42
C PHE A 399 -11.34 -21.32 14.18
N ALA A 400 -11.58 -20.35 15.06
CA ALA A 400 -12.69 -19.41 14.98
C ALA A 400 -12.22 -17.95 15.13
N VAL A 401 -13.08 -17.01 14.72
CA VAL A 401 -12.82 -15.57 14.80
C VAL A 401 -14.00 -14.89 15.49
N LEU A 402 -13.71 -14.09 16.52
CA LEU A 402 -14.66 -13.23 17.21
C LEU A 402 -14.28 -11.76 16.98
N GLY A 403 -15.29 -10.93 16.70
CA GLY A 403 -15.12 -9.50 16.45
C GLY A 403 -15.94 -8.64 17.41
N GLY A 404 -15.46 -7.43 17.69
CA GLY A 404 -16.19 -6.40 18.44
C GLY A 404 -16.57 -6.83 19.86
N ASP A 405 -17.79 -6.47 20.26
CA ASP A 405 -18.27 -6.61 21.64
C ASP A 405 -18.27 -8.09 22.13
N ASP A 406 -18.45 -9.06 21.22
CA ASP A 406 -18.35 -10.49 21.55
C ASP A 406 -16.93 -10.89 21.93
N ALA A 407 -15.93 -10.41 21.19
CA ALA A 407 -14.53 -10.64 21.50
C ALA A 407 -14.15 -10.00 22.84
N GLU A 408 -14.61 -8.77 23.11
CA GLU A 408 -14.35 -8.11 24.39
C GLU A 408 -14.97 -8.86 25.57
N ARG A 409 -16.22 -9.33 25.43
CA ARG A 409 -16.87 -10.13 26.47
C ARG A 409 -16.12 -11.44 26.72
N ALA A 410 -15.73 -12.15 25.66
CA ALA A 410 -15.01 -13.41 25.78
C ALA A 410 -13.65 -13.24 26.47
N VAL A 411 -12.87 -12.22 26.07
CA VAL A 411 -11.57 -11.93 26.67
C VAL A 411 -11.72 -11.52 28.15
N ARG A 412 -12.69 -10.65 28.47
CA ARG A 412 -12.96 -10.25 29.88
C ARG A 412 -13.40 -11.42 30.74
N ALA A 413 -14.29 -12.28 30.25
CA ALA A 413 -14.76 -13.46 30.96
C ALA A 413 -13.63 -14.44 31.27
N ALA A 414 -12.62 -14.52 30.40
CA ALA A 414 -11.42 -15.32 30.61
C ALA A 414 -10.36 -14.63 31.50
N GLY A 415 -10.69 -13.50 32.15
CA GLY A 415 -9.76 -12.73 32.97
C GLY A 415 -8.68 -11.98 32.16
N GLY A 416 -8.84 -11.90 30.85
CA GLY A 416 -7.94 -11.20 29.94
C GLY A 416 -8.20 -9.69 29.89
N PRO A 417 -7.20 -8.89 29.51
CA PRO A 417 -7.33 -7.44 29.39
C PRO A 417 -8.20 -7.04 28.19
N SER A 418 -9.08 -6.06 28.40
CA SER A 418 -10.06 -5.62 27.39
C SER A 418 -9.45 -5.02 26.12
N THR A 419 -8.18 -4.62 26.14
CA THR A 419 -7.49 -4.00 25.01
C THR A 419 -6.83 -5.01 24.06
N GLY A 420 -6.95 -6.31 24.36
CA GLY A 420 -6.43 -7.37 23.52
C GLY A 420 -4.94 -7.69 23.72
N TRP A 421 -4.32 -7.18 24.79
CA TRP A 421 -2.90 -7.38 25.09
C TRP A 421 -2.71 -7.87 26.52
N ALA A 422 -2.40 -9.16 26.71
CA ALA A 422 -1.99 -9.73 28.02
C ALA A 422 -0.72 -9.06 28.58
N ASP A 423 0.12 -8.51 27.70
CA ASP A 423 1.28 -7.68 28.01
C ASP A 423 1.03 -6.26 27.50
N ALA A 424 0.82 -5.25 28.36
CA ALA A 424 0.67 -3.86 27.93
C ALA A 424 1.72 -3.47 26.87
N PRO A 425 1.43 -2.59 25.89
CA PRO A 425 2.43 -2.13 24.93
C PRO A 425 3.57 -1.44 25.69
N ARG A 426 4.65 -2.20 25.89
CA ARG A 426 5.92 -1.71 26.43
C ARG A 426 6.41 -0.65 25.45
N LYS A 427 6.56 0.58 25.93
CA LYS A 427 7.10 1.69 25.12
C LYS A 427 8.48 1.26 24.61
N SER A 428 8.69 1.35 23.31
CA SER A 428 10.03 1.22 22.74
C SER A 428 10.74 2.55 22.86
N ALA A 429 12.07 2.51 22.87
CA ALA A 429 12.87 3.71 22.83
C ALA A 429 13.98 3.60 21.80
N VAL A 430 14.44 4.75 21.34
CA VAL A 430 15.65 4.90 20.54
C VAL A 430 16.55 5.89 21.25
N LEU A 431 17.83 5.58 21.34
CA LEU A 431 18.86 6.44 21.90
C LEU A 431 19.83 6.84 20.79
N VAL A 432 20.06 8.13 20.59
CA VAL A 432 20.98 8.69 19.61
C VAL A 432 22.08 9.44 20.36
N THR A 433 23.30 8.91 20.33
CA THR A 433 24.46 9.51 21.00
C THR A 433 25.07 10.65 20.17
N ALA A 434 25.94 11.44 20.79
CA ALA A 434 26.54 12.61 20.14
C ALA A 434 27.48 12.28 18.96
N ASP A 435 27.99 11.05 18.90
CA ASP A 435 28.87 10.53 17.85
C ASP A 435 28.14 9.63 16.85
N ALA A 436 26.81 9.54 16.93
CA ALA A 436 26.02 8.74 16.02
C ALA A 436 26.02 9.31 14.60
N ASP A 437 25.92 8.43 13.60
CA ASP A 437 25.54 8.83 12.25
C ASP A 437 24.08 9.31 12.27
N LEU A 438 23.91 10.64 12.26
CA LEU A 438 22.61 11.29 12.40
C LEU A 438 21.72 11.07 11.18
N ASP A 439 22.31 10.96 9.99
CA ASP A 439 21.59 10.75 8.73
C ASP A 439 21.05 9.32 8.68
N ARG A 440 21.89 8.33 9.01
CA ARG A 440 21.46 6.94 9.19
C ARG A 440 20.40 6.82 10.28
N ALA A 441 20.64 7.40 11.46
CA ALA A 441 19.71 7.33 12.58
C ALA A 441 18.34 7.92 12.21
N ALA A 442 18.29 9.11 11.59
CA ALA A 442 17.04 9.75 11.18
C ALA A 442 16.31 8.90 10.13
N ALA A 443 17.01 8.46 9.09
CA ALA A 443 16.42 7.67 8.01
C ALA A 443 15.96 6.29 8.50
N GLU A 444 16.67 5.65 9.42
CA GLU A 444 16.29 4.35 9.98
C GLU A 444 15.23 4.44 11.08
N ILE A 445 15.14 5.55 11.82
CA ILE A 445 14.00 5.80 12.70
C ILE A 445 12.73 5.95 11.86
N VAL A 446 12.80 6.66 10.73
CA VAL A 446 11.64 6.81 9.83
C VAL A 446 11.39 5.57 8.99
N ARG A 447 12.39 4.89 8.43
CA ARG A 447 12.21 3.61 7.69
C ARG A 447 11.86 2.46 8.61
N GLY A 448 12.49 2.39 9.77
CA GLY A 448 12.06 1.55 10.87
C GLY A 448 10.61 1.85 11.14
N ALA A 449 10.21 3.13 11.23
CA ALA A 449 8.84 3.57 11.38
C ALA A 449 7.89 3.23 10.21
N ARG A 450 8.37 3.22 8.96
CA ARG A 450 7.68 2.66 7.78
C ARG A 450 7.42 1.16 8.00
N ARG A 451 8.33 0.45 8.68
CA ARG A 451 8.13 -0.92 9.19
C ARG A 451 7.36 -0.98 10.54
N PHE A 452 7.10 0.15 11.23
CA PHE A 452 6.30 0.26 12.49
C PHE A 452 4.79 0.28 12.20
N ALA A 453 4.39 -0.65 11.35
CA ALA A 453 3.24 -1.43 11.70
C ALA A 453 3.61 -2.90 11.98
N ARG A 454 4.78 -3.07 12.64
CA ARG A 454 4.84 -3.91 13.84
C ARG A 454 3.61 -3.60 14.68
N ALA A 455 3.14 -4.53 15.50
CA ALA A 455 2.02 -4.31 16.40
C ALA A 455 2.21 -3.18 17.45
N ARG A 456 3.14 -2.24 17.24
CA ARG A 456 3.44 -1.04 18.01
C ARG A 456 3.59 0.11 17.01
N ALA A 457 2.96 1.25 17.23
CA ALA A 457 3.08 2.39 16.32
C ALA A 457 4.18 3.38 16.68
N LEU A 458 4.40 4.35 15.80
CA LEU A 458 5.27 5.52 16.00
C LEU A 458 5.07 6.23 17.34
N SER A 459 3.82 6.46 17.76
CA SER A 459 3.45 7.06 19.05
C SER A 459 3.97 6.29 20.28
N GLU A 460 4.50 5.09 20.09
CA GLU A 460 5.01 4.22 21.15
C GLU A 460 6.53 4.17 21.19
N THR A 461 7.21 4.93 20.33
CA THR A 461 8.67 5.05 20.32
C THR A 461 9.12 6.42 20.78
N LEU A 462 9.83 6.46 21.91
CA LEU A 462 10.49 7.67 22.43
C LEU A 462 11.89 7.79 21.85
N VAL A 463 12.28 8.95 21.35
CA VAL A 463 13.61 9.17 20.76
C VAL A 463 14.44 10.07 21.67
N PHE A 464 15.34 9.46 22.44
CA PHE A 464 16.31 10.15 23.28
C PHE A 464 17.50 10.60 22.42
N VAL A 465 17.83 11.89 22.44
CA VAL A 465 18.88 12.48 21.60
C VAL A 465 19.81 13.31 22.46
N ALA A 466 21.12 13.11 22.30
CA ALA A 466 22.11 13.90 23.03
C ALA A 466 21.96 15.39 22.69
N ASP A 467 21.93 16.25 23.71
CA ASP A 467 21.62 17.69 23.53
C ASP A 467 22.57 18.38 22.53
N ALA A 468 23.84 17.94 22.49
CA ALA A 468 24.86 18.49 21.59
C ALA A 468 24.53 18.34 20.09
N VAL A 469 23.83 17.27 19.70
CA VAL A 469 23.49 16.97 18.29
C VAL A 469 22.00 17.14 17.99
N ARG A 470 21.18 17.35 19.02
CA ARG A 470 19.72 17.37 18.92
C ARG A 470 19.18 18.37 17.90
N PRO A 471 19.62 19.64 17.81
CA PRO A 471 19.13 20.55 16.77
C PRO A 471 19.36 20.02 15.35
N ALA A 472 20.56 19.50 15.08
CA ALA A 472 20.94 18.97 13.77
C ALA A 472 20.21 17.66 13.43
N PHE A 473 19.96 16.83 14.43
CA PHE A 473 19.23 15.57 14.29
C PHE A 473 17.73 15.80 14.05
N VAL A 474 17.11 16.73 14.78
CA VAL A 474 15.68 17.06 14.64
C VAL A 474 15.35 17.56 13.24
N GLU A 475 16.22 18.35 12.61
CA GLU A 475 16.00 18.79 11.22
C GLU A 475 16.12 17.65 10.20
N ARG A 476 17.06 16.71 10.38
CA ARG A 476 17.15 15.50 9.55
C ARG A 476 15.91 14.62 9.68
N LEU A 477 15.49 14.37 10.93
CA LEU A 477 14.30 13.60 11.23
C LEU A 477 13.04 14.27 10.66
N ARG A 478 12.94 15.60 10.76
CA ARG A 478 11.87 16.38 10.14
C ARG A 478 11.83 16.20 8.63
N ALA A 479 12.97 16.24 7.94
CA ALA A 479 13.05 16.05 6.49
C ALA A 479 12.55 14.66 6.09
N GLU A 480 13.00 13.61 6.79
CA GLU A 480 12.57 12.23 6.55
C GLU A 480 11.07 12.03 6.78
N ILE A 481 10.50 12.60 7.86
CA ILE A 481 9.06 12.51 8.14
C ILE A 481 8.24 13.31 7.10
N ALA A 482 8.74 14.48 6.67
CA ALA A 482 8.06 15.32 5.69
C ALA A 482 7.99 14.70 4.29
N ALA A 483 8.93 13.80 3.96
CA ALA A 483 8.97 13.08 2.70
C ALA A 483 7.93 11.96 2.59
N LEU A 484 7.27 11.58 3.69
CA LEU A 484 6.31 10.47 3.72
C LEU A 484 5.07 10.75 2.88
N VAL A 485 4.71 9.80 2.02
CA VAL A 485 3.48 9.88 1.21
C VAL A 485 2.26 9.47 2.04
N VAL A 486 1.43 10.44 2.40
CA VAL A 486 0.16 10.21 3.11
C VAL A 486 -0.97 10.04 2.09
N GLY A 487 -1.75 8.95 2.17
CA GLY A 487 -2.75 8.69 1.14
C GLY A 487 -3.72 7.54 1.39
N ASP A 488 -4.37 7.07 0.31
CA ASP A 488 -5.23 5.89 0.34
C ASP A 488 -4.35 4.66 0.66
N PRO A 489 -4.62 3.90 1.73
CA PRO A 489 -3.80 2.75 2.10
C PRO A 489 -3.77 1.64 1.03
N MET A 490 -4.66 1.69 0.04
CA MET A 490 -4.68 0.76 -1.09
C MET A 490 -3.72 1.14 -2.23
N ASP A 491 -3.18 2.35 -2.23
CA ASP A 491 -2.20 2.81 -3.21
C ASP A 491 -0.80 2.32 -2.82
N PRO A 492 -0.09 1.56 -3.67
CA PRO A 492 1.21 0.99 -3.33
C PRO A 492 2.32 2.03 -3.08
N VAL A 493 2.15 3.29 -3.49
CA VAL A 493 3.15 4.35 -3.20
C VAL A 493 2.91 5.06 -1.87
N VAL A 494 1.77 4.80 -1.22
CA VAL A 494 1.44 5.43 0.06
C VAL A 494 2.20 4.75 1.19
N GLU A 495 2.73 5.56 2.10
CA GLU A 495 3.54 5.13 3.25
C GLU A 495 2.84 5.41 4.58
N VAL A 496 1.84 6.30 4.60
CA VAL A 496 1.05 6.60 5.80
C VAL A 496 -0.43 6.61 5.45
N GLY A 497 -1.17 5.66 6.03
CA GLY A 497 -2.62 5.57 5.91
C GLY A 497 -3.37 6.39 6.97
N PRO A 498 -4.72 6.37 6.92
CA PRO A 498 -5.56 7.02 7.93
C PRO A 498 -5.51 6.30 9.28
N MET A 499 -5.86 7.01 10.34
CA MET A 499 -6.21 6.43 11.64
C MET A 499 -7.46 5.53 11.50
N VAL A 500 -7.61 4.54 12.37
CA VAL A 500 -8.73 3.57 12.34
C VAL A 500 -10.11 4.21 12.53
N SER A 501 -10.19 5.34 13.26
CA SER A 501 -11.43 6.06 13.49
C SER A 501 -11.20 7.56 13.74
N ARG A 502 -12.28 8.35 13.62
CA ARG A 502 -12.27 9.78 13.95
C ARG A 502 -11.99 10.02 15.44
N ASP A 503 -12.58 9.22 16.32
CA ASP A 503 -12.31 9.31 17.75
C ASP A 503 -10.82 9.10 18.08
N GLN A 504 -10.13 8.20 17.36
CA GLN A 504 -8.68 8.04 17.51
C GLN A 504 -7.91 9.26 17.01
N LEU A 505 -8.32 9.87 15.90
CA LEU A 505 -7.74 11.12 15.41
C LEU A 505 -7.92 12.26 16.43
N GLU A 506 -9.12 12.42 16.97
CA GLU A 506 -9.43 13.46 17.96
C GLU A 506 -8.62 13.28 19.25
N ARG A 507 -8.50 12.04 19.74
CA ARG A 507 -7.62 11.71 20.88
C ARG A 507 -6.16 12.04 20.60
N ALA A 508 -5.66 11.72 19.40
CA ALA A 508 -4.28 12.01 19.02
C ALA A 508 -4.02 13.53 18.97
N LEU A 509 -4.94 14.30 18.38
CA LEU A 509 -4.86 15.77 18.35
C LEU A 509 -4.91 16.38 19.76
N ALA A 510 -5.79 15.88 20.63
CA ALA A 510 -5.87 16.33 22.02
C ALA A 510 -4.57 16.10 22.79
N LEU A 511 -3.90 14.96 22.57
CA LEU A 511 -2.62 14.64 23.19
C LEU A 511 -1.45 15.47 22.63
N ILE A 512 -1.46 15.81 21.34
CA ILE A 512 -0.51 16.75 20.75
C ILE A 512 -0.66 18.13 21.39
N GLU A 513 -1.90 18.62 21.55
CA GLU A 513 -2.16 19.89 22.21
C GLU A 513 -1.77 19.87 23.69
N ALA A 514 -1.99 18.75 24.39
CA ALA A 514 -1.51 18.56 25.76
C ALA A 514 0.02 18.63 25.85
N ALA A 515 0.72 17.92 24.97
CA ALA A 515 2.18 17.99 24.91
C ALA A 515 2.70 19.41 24.66
N ARG A 516 2.01 20.21 23.84
CA ARG A 516 2.36 21.62 23.63
C ARG A 516 2.22 22.46 24.90
N ARG A 517 1.17 22.23 25.70
CA ARG A 517 1.00 22.90 27.01
C ARG A 517 2.07 22.46 28.01
N ASP A 518 2.50 21.21 27.92
CA ASP A 518 3.56 20.64 28.76
C ASP A 518 4.98 21.03 28.28
N GLY A 519 5.11 21.91 27.27
CA GLY A 519 6.38 22.49 26.82
C GLY A 519 6.98 21.88 25.55
N ALA A 520 6.36 20.86 24.95
CA ALA A 520 6.81 20.31 23.68
C ALA A 520 6.58 21.30 22.52
N ARG A 521 7.49 21.30 21.55
CA ARG A 521 7.40 22.10 20.32
C ARG A 521 7.00 21.22 19.14
N VAL A 522 5.98 21.64 18.40
CA VAL A 522 5.57 20.97 17.15
C VAL A 522 6.50 21.41 16.02
N LYS A 523 7.38 20.51 15.55
CA LYS A 523 8.32 20.77 14.45
C LYS A 523 7.73 20.44 13.08
N LEU A 524 6.78 19.52 13.04
CA LEU A 524 6.07 19.09 11.84
C LEU A 524 4.69 18.54 12.22
N GLY A 525 3.71 18.66 11.32
CA GLY A 525 2.39 18.04 11.48
C GLY A 525 1.53 18.75 12.52
N GLY A 526 1.04 18.00 13.50
CA GLY A 526 0.23 18.48 14.62
C GLY A 526 -1.23 18.80 14.24
N ARG A 527 -1.71 18.33 13.09
CA ARG A 527 -3.03 18.67 12.56
C ARG A 527 -3.64 17.53 11.74
N ALA A 528 -4.96 17.59 11.58
CA ALA A 528 -5.68 16.72 10.68
C ALA A 528 -5.24 16.94 9.22
N GLY A 529 -5.29 15.87 8.43
CA GLY A 529 -5.08 15.90 6.98
C GLY A 529 -6.36 15.56 6.22
N ASP A 530 -6.24 15.53 4.90
CA ASP A 530 -7.27 15.07 3.97
C ASP A 530 -6.74 13.99 3.02
N LEU A 531 -7.66 13.30 2.34
CA LEU A 531 -7.37 12.37 1.25
C LEU A 531 -8.03 12.87 -0.03
N GLY A 532 -7.54 13.99 -0.58
CA GLY A 532 -7.95 14.49 -1.90
C GLY A 532 -9.46 14.65 -2.07
N GLY A 533 -10.14 15.29 -1.10
CA GLY A 533 -11.58 15.57 -1.15
C GLY A 533 -12.49 14.51 -0.50
N ARG A 534 -11.95 13.39 0.02
CA ARG A 534 -12.72 12.47 0.89
C ARG A 534 -12.82 13.03 2.32
N SER A 535 -13.74 13.97 2.54
CA SER A 535 -13.92 14.72 3.81
C SER A 535 -14.21 13.87 5.07
N ARG A 536 -14.43 12.56 4.93
CA ARG A 536 -14.72 11.64 6.04
C ARG A 536 -13.52 10.87 6.61
N ALA A 537 -12.35 10.91 5.96
CA ALA A 537 -11.17 10.15 6.40
C ALA A 537 -10.55 10.71 7.69
N ALA A 538 -10.14 9.82 8.61
CA ALA A 538 -9.50 10.19 9.87
C ALA A 538 -7.97 10.27 9.70
N VAL A 539 -7.47 11.29 8.99
CA VAL A 539 -6.03 11.41 8.70
C VAL A 539 -5.36 12.31 9.73
N LEU A 540 -4.29 11.83 10.36
CA LEU A 540 -3.33 12.65 11.10
C LEU A 540 -2.11 12.90 10.22
N LYS A 541 -1.71 14.16 10.01
CA LYS A 541 -0.44 14.45 9.33
C LYS A 541 0.71 13.93 10.21
N PRO A 542 1.72 13.23 9.64
CA PRO A 542 2.90 12.81 10.38
C PRO A 542 3.46 13.95 11.23
N THR A 543 3.64 13.70 12.51
CA THR A 543 3.88 14.73 13.53
C THR A 543 5.19 14.48 14.22
N LEU A 544 6.04 15.52 14.27
CA LEU A 544 7.27 15.54 15.05
C LEU A 544 7.12 16.54 16.19
N LEU A 545 7.17 16.02 17.41
CA LEU A 545 7.22 16.78 18.65
C LEU A 545 8.65 16.74 19.19
N ASP A 546 9.14 17.90 19.58
CA ASP A 546 10.46 18.10 20.13
C ASP A 546 10.38 18.76 21.51
N ASP A 547 11.44 18.68 22.31
CA ASP A 547 11.46 19.14 23.72
C ASP A 547 10.48 18.37 24.60
N GLY A 548 10.31 17.09 24.29
CA GLY A 548 9.50 16.17 25.06
C GLY A 548 10.21 15.64 26.30
N HIS A 549 9.40 15.03 27.17
CA HIS A 549 9.87 14.12 28.20
C HIS A 549 8.89 12.95 28.35
N GLU A 550 9.38 11.84 28.90
CA GLU A 550 8.68 10.56 29.09
C GLU A 550 7.43 10.65 29.99
N GLY A 551 7.33 11.72 30.77
CA GLY A 551 6.18 12.00 31.65
C GLY A 551 4.94 12.53 30.92
N MET A 552 5.09 13.07 29.71
CA MET A 552 3.99 13.66 28.93
C MET A 552 2.91 12.61 28.60
N ALA A 553 1.65 13.04 28.53
CA ALA A 553 0.53 12.15 28.21
C ALA A 553 0.70 11.45 26.85
N VAL A 554 1.25 12.15 25.85
CA VAL A 554 1.57 11.58 24.52
C VAL A 554 2.67 10.50 24.61
N ALA A 555 3.61 10.64 25.54
CA ALA A 555 4.66 9.66 25.80
C ALA A 555 4.13 8.41 26.51
N ARG A 556 3.06 8.53 27.30
CA ARG A 556 2.50 7.44 28.11
C ARG A 556 1.31 6.72 27.47
N THR A 557 0.62 7.38 26.53
CA THR A 557 -0.59 6.83 25.90
C THR A 557 -0.24 6.06 24.61
N PRO A 558 -0.68 4.80 24.44
CA PRO A 558 -0.60 4.10 23.16
C PRO A 558 -1.70 4.62 22.22
N LEU A 559 -1.30 5.35 21.18
CA LEU A 559 -2.25 6.00 20.25
C LEU A 559 -2.38 5.30 18.91
N PHE A 560 -1.40 4.46 18.58
CA PHE A 560 -1.24 3.93 17.25
C PHE A 560 -1.21 4.99 16.14
N ALA A 561 -0.52 6.11 16.39
CA ALA A 561 -0.52 7.31 15.54
C ALA A 561 0.88 7.64 14.98
N PRO A 562 0.99 8.32 13.82
CA PRO A 562 2.26 8.76 13.24
C PRO A 562 2.82 9.99 13.98
N ILE A 563 3.14 9.84 15.27
CA ILE A 563 3.70 10.87 16.14
C ILE A 563 5.06 10.41 16.64
N VAL A 564 6.09 11.22 16.47
CA VAL A 564 7.42 11.02 17.06
C VAL A 564 7.64 12.08 18.13
N LEU A 565 8.13 11.66 19.30
CA LEU A 565 8.53 12.55 20.39
C LEU A 565 10.04 12.42 20.62
N THR A 566 10.78 13.53 20.46
CA THR A 566 12.19 13.61 20.80
C THR A 566 12.39 14.21 22.19
N CYS A 567 13.23 13.54 22.98
CA CYS A 567 13.60 13.91 24.34
C CYS A 567 15.11 14.19 24.39
N GLY A 568 15.51 15.34 24.93
CA GLY A 568 16.93 15.67 25.15
C GLY A 568 17.53 14.89 26.32
N PHE A 569 18.86 14.71 26.28
CA PHE A 569 19.64 14.31 27.45
C PHE A 569 21.04 14.93 27.41
N ALA A 570 21.52 15.34 28.59
CA ALA A 570 22.85 15.93 28.76
C ALA A 570 23.94 14.87 28.98
N THR A 571 23.61 13.81 29.72
CA THR A 571 24.57 12.73 30.04
C THR A 571 23.98 11.37 29.73
N GLU A 572 24.84 10.44 29.35
CA GLU A 572 24.41 9.08 29.04
C GLU A 572 23.91 8.31 30.26
N ALA A 573 24.45 8.63 31.44
CA ALA A 573 24.01 8.06 32.70
C ALA A 573 22.55 8.45 33.00
N ASP A 574 22.19 9.73 32.79
CA ASP A 574 20.81 10.21 32.89
C ASP A 574 19.90 9.50 31.88
N ALA A 575 20.32 9.43 30.60
CA ALA A 575 19.56 8.76 29.56
C ALA A 575 19.29 7.28 29.90
N ALA A 576 20.31 6.54 30.34
CA ALA A 576 20.16 5.15 30.73
C ALA A 576 19.23 4.97 31.94
N ALA A 577 19.31 5.85 32.94
CA ALA A 577 18.41 5.81 34.10
C ALA A 577 16.95 6.08 33.71
N ARG A 578 16.71 7.07 32.85
CA ARG A 578 15.36 7.41 32.33
C ARG A 578 14.80 6.30 31.45
N LEU A 579 15.62 5.69 30.61
CA LEU A 579 15.24 4.52 29.81
C LEU A 579 14.88 3.33 30.69
N LYS A 580 15.67 3.03 31.71
CA LYS A 580 15.40 1.96 32.68
C LYS A 580 14.07 2.20 33.42
N ALA A 581 13.73 3.46 33.72
CA ALA A 581 12.49 3.82 34.38
C ALA A 581 11.22 3.57 33.54
N LEU A 582 11.35 3.35 32.22
CA LEU A 582 10.22 2.95 31.35
C LEU A 582 9.69 1.55 31.69
N GLY A 583 10.43 0.77 32.47
CA GLY A 583 9.98 -0.49 33.07
C GLY A 583 10.55 -1.74 32.41
N PRO A 584 10.21 -2.92 32.96
CA PRO A 584 10.73 -4.19 32.45
C PRO A 584 10.29 -4.40 30.98
N GLY A 585 11.12 -5.08 30.19
CA GLY A 585 10.79 -5.47 28.81
C GLY A 585 10.93 -4.35 27.77
N LEU A 586 11.69 -3.30 28.07
CA LEU A 586 12.10 -2.27 27.12
C LEU A 586 12.75 -2.89 25.87
N SER A 587 12.24 -2.49 24.70
CA SER A 587 12.91 -2.70 23.41
C SER A 587 13.62 -1.40 23.02
N LEU A 588 14.95 -1.45 22.94
CA LEU A 588 15.81 -0.29 22.73
C LEU A 588 16.52 -0.37 21.37
N GLY A 589 16.53 0.72 20.62
CA GLY A 589 17.50 0.96 19.56
C GLY A 589 18.57 1.93 20.04
N VAL A 590 19.84 1.68 19.76
CA VAL A 590 20.95 2.58 20.09
C VAL A 590 21.70 2.91 18.81
N TYR A 591 21.78 4.19 18.47
CA TYR A 591 22.63 4.70 17.42
C TYR A 591 23.83 5.38 18.05
N ALA A 592 25.03 4.85 17.77
CA ALA A 592 26.29 5.35 18.26
C ALA A 592 27.45 5.02 17.32
N GLY A 593 28.47 5.87 17.31
CA GLY A 593 29.70 5.64 16.53
C GLY A 593 30.52 4.45 17.05
N ASP A 594 30.48 4.18 18.36
CA ASP A 594 31.13 3.04 19.00
C ASP A 594 30.11 1.97 19.44
N VAL A 595 30.22 0.77 18.87
CA VAL A 595 29.38 -0.40 19.22
C VAL A 595 29.59 -0.82 20.68
N ALA A 596 30.81 -0.73 21.23
CA ALA A 596 31.07 -1.08 22.61
C ALA A 596 30.36 -0.12 23.58
N ARG A 597 30.36 1.18 23.29
CA ARG A 597 29.56 2.20 23.97
C ARG A 597 28.07 1.88 23.88
N ALA A 598 27.54 1.57 22.69
CA ALA A 598 26.14 1.20 22.52
C ALA A 598 25.73 0.00 23.38
N ARG A 599 26.57 -1.05 23.43
CA ARG A 599 26.35 -2.23 24.30
C ARG A 599 26.33 -1.86 25.78
N ARG A 600 27.24 -0.99 26.25
CA ARG A 600 27.26 -0.52 27.65
C ARG A 600 25.98 0.22 28.01
N LEU A 601 25.51 1.12 27.14
CA LEU A 601 24.27 1.88 27.34
C LEU A 601 23.05 0.97 27.38
N ALA A 602 22.97 -0.01 26.48
CA ALA A 602 21.89 -0.98 26.45
C ALA A 602 21.80 -1.81 27.74
N ARG A 603 22.95 -2.22 28.28
CA ARG A 603 23.03 -2.92 29.57
C ARG A 603 22.61 -2.03 30.73
N ALA A 604 23.07 -0.77 30.76
CA ALA A 604 22.71 0.19 31.79
C ALA A 604 21.21 0.52 31.81
N ALA A 605 20.58 0.57 30.63
CA ALA A 605 19.13 0.74 30.47
C ALA A 605 18.32 -0.52 30.82
N GLU A 606 18.98 -1.65 31.11
CA GLU A 606 18.34 -2.96 31.34
C GLU A 606 17.37 -3.38 30.22
N ALA A 607 17.71 -3.04 28.97
CA ALA A 607 16.89 -3.37 27.81
C ALA A 607 16.75 -4.90 27.67
N ALA A 608 15.52 -5.37 27.49
CA ALA A 608 15.25 -6.79 27.23
C ALA A 608 15.71 -7.19 25.82
N VAL A 609 15.54 -6.28 24.87
CA VAL A 609 15.98 -6.43 23.48
C VAL A 609 16.68 -5.15 23.06
N CYS A 610 17.87 -5.25 22.47
CA CYS A 610 18.62 -4.11 21.97
C CYS A 610 19.01 -4.27 20.50
N ARG A 611 18.91 -3.17 19.73
CA ARG A 611 19.43 -3.04 18.36
C ARG A 611 20.50 -1.97 18.33
N ILE A 612 21.63 -2.23 17.69
CA ILE A 612 22.73 -1.27 17.59
C ILE A 612 22.90 -0.89 16.11
N ASN A 613 22.74 0.41 15.82
CA ASN A 613 22.83 0.96 14.48
C ASN A 613 21.93 0.24 13.45
N ASP A 614 20.80 -0.35 13.87
CA ASP A 614 19.87 -1.06 12.98
C ASP A 614 18.39 -0.67 13.24
N GLY A 615 17.78 -0.09 12.21
CA GLY A 615 16.36 0.22 12.07
C GLY A 615 15.44 -1.00 11.99
N GLY A 616 15.97 -2.22 11.95
CA GLY A 616 15.26 -3.49 12.04
C GLY A 616 15.29 -4.34 10.77
N GLY A 617 16.38 -4.29 9.98
CA GLY A 617 16.58 -5.14 8.81
C GLY A 617 17.03 -6.56 9.17
N GLY A 618 17.93 -6.70 10.14
CA GLY A 618 18.50 -7.99 10.55
C GLY A 618 17.68 -8.71 11.63
N PHE A 619 16.87 -7.98 12.42
CA PHE A 619 16.25 -8.49 13.64
C PHE A 619 14.95 -9.28 13.47
N ALA A 620 14.37 -9.32 12.27
CA ALA A 620 13.07 -9.97 12.04
C ALA A 620 13.09 -11.47 12.33
N SER A 621 14.26 -12.12 12.24
CA SER A 621 14.43 -13.54 12.50
C SER A 621 14.57 -13.89 13.99
N ALA A 622 15.25 -13.07 14.78
CA ALA A 622 15.62 -13.36 16.18
C ALA A 622 14.54 -12.99 17.21
N GLU A 623 13.72 -11.97 16.94
CA GLU A 623 12.59 -11.58 17.83
C GLU A 623 11.48 -12.64 17.84
N GLU A 624 11.35 -13.40 16.75
CA GLU A 624 10.33 -14.44 16.58
C GLU A 624 10.63 -15.70 17.39
N ASP A 625 11.89 -16.00 17.67
CA ASP A 625 12.30 -17.12 18.53
C ASP A 625 12.13 -16.81 20.03
N TRP A 626 11.99 -15.52 20.39
CA TRP A 626 11.95 -15.06 21.78
C TRP A 626 10.58 -14.60 22.27
N LEU A 627 9.70 -14.20 21.35
CA LEU A 627 8.31 -13.85 21.63
C LEU A 627 7.37 -15.03 21.49
N GLU A 628 7.86 -16.23 21.17
CA GLU A 628 7.07 -17.43 21.42
C GLU A 628 6.71 -17.45 22.92
N PRO A 629 5.41 -17.43 23.27
CA PRO A 629 5.04 -17.83 24.60
C PRO A 629 5.43 -19.29 24.69
N ASP A 630 6.47 -19.61 25.47
CA ASP A 630 6.55 -20.93 26.08
C ASP A 630 5.18 -21.15 26.72
N ALA A 631 4.41 -22.06 26.14
CA ALA A 631 3.09 -22.42 26.60
C ALA A 631 3.26 -23.11 27.96
N GLY A 632 3.36 -22.27 29.01
CA GLY A 632 3.56 -22.69 30.39
C GLY A 632 4.92 -22.29 30.97
N ALA A 633 5.15 -21.01 31.28
CA ALA A 633 6.00 -20.62 32.42
C ALA A 633 5.86 -19.12 32.76
N PHE A 634 5.21 -18.83 33.88
CA PHE A 634 5.55 -17.66 34.68
C PHE A 634 7.00 -17.84 35.18
N GLY A 635 7.97 -17.30 34.43
CA GLY A 635 9.38 -17.33 34.81
C GLY A 635 10.33 -17.19 33.63
N ARG A 636 10.62 -15.95 33.20
CA ARG A 636 11.62 -15.69 32.15
C ARG A 636 13.00 -15.50 32.78
N VAL A 637 13.98 -16.32 32.39
CA VAL A 637 15.41 -16.07 32.62
C VAL A 637 15.84 -14.84 31.79
N ARG A 638 16.48 -13.86 32.43
CA ARG A 638 17.00 -12.63 31.81
C ARG A 638 18.17 -12.96 30.88
N ARG A 639 18.00 -12.89 29.55
CA ARG A 639 19.10 -12.81 28.57
C ARG A 639 18.84 -11.65 27.61
N THR A 640 19.85 -10.81 27.38
CA THR A 640 19.77 -9.68 26.43
C THR A 640 20.24 -10.14 25.05
N LEU A 641 19.42 -9.94 24.02
CA LEU A 641 19.81 -10.14 22.62
C LEU A 641 20.30 -8.82 22.01
N ALA A 642 21.40 -8.89 21.26
CA ALA A 642 21.91 -7.80 20.43
C ALA A 642 22.08 -8.29 18.99
N CYS A 643 21.71 -7.45 18.03
CA CYS A 643 22.04 -7.62 16.62
C CYS A 643 22.81 -6.38 16.16
N GLU A 644 23.83 -6.63 15.37
CA GLU A 644 24.85 -5.66 14.98
C GLU A 644 24.95 -5.66 13.46
N GLN A 645 25.04 -4.46 12.89
CA GLN A 645 25.43 -4.25 11.51
C GLN A 645 26.67 -3.36 11.52
N ASP A 646 27.78 -3.91 11.07
CA ASP A 646 29.02 -3.16 10.88
C ASP A 646 28.84 -2.12 9.76
N ALA A 647 29.46 -0.95 9.94
CA ALA A 647 29.53 0.06 8.90
C ALA A 647 30.74 -0.27 8.01
N ASP A 648 30.48 -0.86 6.85
CA ASP A 648 31.42 -0.84 5.72
C ASP A 648 31.18 0.40 4.86
#